data_AF-A0A3D1H4F5-F1
#
_entry.id   AF-A0A3D1H4F5-F1
#
_cell.length_a   1.000
_cell.length_b   1.000
_cell.length_c   1.000
_cell.angle_alpha   90.00
_cell.angle_beta   90.00
_cell.angle_gamma   90.00
#
_symmetry.space_group_name_H-M   'P 1'
#
loop_
_entity.id
_entity.type
_entity.pdbx_description
1 polymer ?
#
loop_
_entity_poly.entity_id
_entity_poly.type
_entity_poly.pdbx_seq_one_letter_code
_entity_poly.pdbx_strand_id
1 'polypeptide(L)'
;KAQIVDLADNGYIFFNPNTDTIKVRKKLDHAVLSHMKLADYDVIRFASTISARPNAYLDLISNNLVLEGVGAFRFSDSQNVYAFPHEQMVFLKHNRNMTFGGRLTGGKFDFYSSQFSFDYYDFDISSNKIDSMVIFTEDFTGRPGLVAVKSVLRDINGTLEIDRSTNKSGLQNFPEYPRFTSKKGALIAYDKKSIHGGAYDKERFRFEVDPFTIENMDNFTTSELSFPGEFIAGGILPNFRFEAKIMDDYSLGFEKSMTTYPMYGGKGSADIAIKLSEEGFTAKGNIEYQGATISSQDIVLAPDYTMANADSYSIDENSRYPNVYAMNVMTKWLPAKDSMFVNTNGHTVKVLRDKQDFQGNLIQTSLQLAGNGVLSWDQAKLTSADMKFKPNEVKAKISQIEIGAISSDKIAFASYNVASDVNFTTRIGDFKANETGKLTDFPFNAYASTMDEYKWDMNKQTIELNKGPKLAKEKSIFISKDPAQQGLRFESTKALFDMKKGIIYAENVPHIDVADSRVFPYNEKIEIRENANMQTLQKAKMLASRDNKNHELFDAKLKIAGRYALSGAASYKYKDKHRTNQVLYFDKIRVVSKTDSSIIATGTVADSSGFKVSPKIGFKGITELSSLNQDIVFNGYVKPLHSLTEWPSAWFRYNQRPDPSNIIIPAREIKNEDQRKMYAAVSLANDSTHIYPTMFNFKRSYADMDITADTGVFYYDETSNCFIVGDSMKLFEGSRRGSFLSFNDATGEVYSEGKLNFGLEVDDNFSGLMAGNLVKKKADSTFTLNSILALNIKLPEECYTRIIEVMKNNGSGNPVADNSDEFIYNAMAEYLDDKKLNKAIENTSSTGEIKPQGDLDRNIFISKMSIAYVPSKRQFIATDPVQIATINGNQVNKTINAKIVITKRRSTARYTLYFEVSKYDWFYIDYYLGSVTVASTDKEFNDIIKEKGPKMTNGKFRIKTASPRSVANFLTKLDLED
;
A
#
# COMPACT_ATOMS: atom_id res chain seq x y z
N LYS A 1 82.97 40.92 87.80
CA LYS A 1 81.58 41.27 88.20
C LYS A 1 80.54 40.88 87.15
N ALA A 2 80.68 41.23 85.87
CA ALA A 2 79.72 40.84 84.82
C ALA A 2 79.41 39.31 84.77
N GLN A 3 80.43 38.45 84.85
CA GLN A 3 80.24 36.98 84.89
C GLN A 3 79.50 36.49 86.15
N ILE A 4 79.62 37.18 87.28
CA ILE A 4 78.93 36.83 88.53
C ILE A 4 77.45 37.23 88.43
N VAL A 5 77.17 38.38 87.82
CA VAL A 5 75.79 38.81 87.52
C VAL A 5 75.12 37.80 86.57
N ASP A 6 75.83 37.36 85.53
CA ASP A 6 75.30 36.35 84.60
C ASP A 6 74.97 35.00 85.30
N LEU A 7 75.84 34.53 86.21
CA LEU A 7 75.54 33.34 87.03
C LEU A 7 74.33 33.55 87.96
N ALA A 8 74.14 34.77 88.48
CA ALA A 8 73.00 35.12 89.31
C ALA A 8 71.70 35.19 88.50
N ASP A 9 71.73 35.78 87.30
CA ASP A 9 70.60 35.87 86.36
C ASP A 9 70.17 34.48 85.87
N ASN A 10 71.12 33.59 85.62
CA ASN A 10 70.83 32.17 85.33
C ASN A 10 70.33 31.38 86.55
N GLY A 11 70.30 32.00 87.74
CA GLY A 11 69.80 31.42 88.97
C GLY A 11 70.73 30.38 89.61
N TYR A 12 72.01 30.38 89.27
CA TYR A 12 73.01 29.49 89.86
C TYR A 12 73.51 29.96 91.21
N ILE A 13 73.54 31.28 91.42
CA ILE A 13 73.97 31.90 92.67
C ILE A 13 73.01 33.02 93.08
N PHE A 14 73.04 33.40 94.37
CA PHE A 14 72.56 34.70 94.81
C PHE A 14 73.77 35.61 94.96
N PHE A 15 73.75 36.75 94.28
CA PHE A 15 74.79 37.76 94.39
C PHE A 15 74.22 39.00 95.08
N ASN A 16 74.83 39.42 96.20
CA ASN A 16 74.50 40.68 96.86
C ASN A 16 75.53 41.74 96.43
N PRO A 17 75.15 42.70 95.57
CA PRO A 17 76.09 43.69 95.03
C PRO A 17 76.56 44.71 96.08
N ASN A 18 75.82 44.88 97.18
CA ASN A 18 76.18 45.84 98.24
C ASN A 18 77.29 45.30 99.15
N THR A 19 77.42 43.98 99.27
CA THR A 19 78.40 43.31 100.15
C THR A 19 79.41 42.47 99.38
N ASP A 20 79.31 42.40 98.05
CA ASP A 20 80.08 41.52 97.17
C ASP A 20 80.04 40.03 97.62
N THR A 21 78.94 39.59 98.27
CA THR A 21 78.79 38.20 98.74
C THR A 21 78.04 37.32 97.73
N ILE A 22 78.49 36.07 97.59
CA ILE A 22 77.91 35.05 96.72
C ILE A 22 77.43 33.88 97.57
N LYS A 23 76.17 33.45 97.36
CA LYS A 23 75.63 32.19 97.90
C LYS A 23 75.26 31.27 96.75
N VAL A 24 75.92 30.12 96.66
CA VAL A 24 75.61 29.10 95.66
C VAL A 24 74.22 28.51 95.89
N ARG A 25 73.44 28.35 94.82
CA ARG A 25 72.11 27.72 94.85
C ARG A 25 72.23 26.25 94.48
N LYS A 26 71.33 25.41 95.00
CA LYS A 26 71.21 23.98 94.64
C LYS A 26 71.15 23.73 93.12
N LYS A 27 70.64 24.70 92.36
CA LYS A 27 70.61 24.66 90.90
C LYS A 27 72.02 24.52 90.28
N LEU A 28 73.03 25.17 90.86
CA LEU A 28 74.42 25.06 90.36
C LEU A 28 74.98 23.67 90.63
N ASP A 29 74.84 23.14 91.85
CA ASP A 29 75.29 21.78 92.19
C ASP A 29 74.62 20.76 91.28
N HIS A 30 73.30 20.89 91.09
CA HIS A 30 72.55 20.04 90.19
C HIS A 30 73.04 20.18 88.74
N ALA A 31 73.24 21.40 88.23
CA ALA A 31 73.74 21.62 86.88
C ALA A 31 75.14 21.01 86.65
N VAL A 32 76.03 21.07 87.64
CA VAL A 32 77.36 20.42 87.58
C VAL A 32 77.21 18.89 87.55
N LEU A 33 76.39 18.33 88.44
CA LEU A 33 76.13 16.88 88.46
C LEU A 33 75.47 16.40 87.15
N SER A 34 74.53 17.16 86.60
CA SER A 34 73.88 16.88 85.31
C SER A 34 74.86 16.99 84.15
N HIS A 35 75.77 17.98 84.15
CA HIS A 35 76.84 18.09 83.15
C HIS A 35 77.79 16.88 83.19
N MET A 36 78.08 16.37 84.40
CA MET A 36 78.84 15.14 84.62
C MET A 36 78.02 13.85 84.39
N LYS A 37 76.73 13.96 84.03
CA LYS A 37 75.80 12.83 83.86
C LYS A 37 75.59 11.99 85.13
N LEU A 38 75.76 12.58 86.31
CA LEU A 38 75.60 11.95 87.62
C LEU A 38 74.23 12.22 88.27
N ALA A 39 73.44 13.16 87.74
CA ALA A 39 72.08 13.45 88.18
C ALA A 39 71.16 13.64 86.97
N ASP A 40 69.95 13.09 87.06
CA ASP A 40 68.91 13.25 86.04
C ASP A 40 68.47 14.72 85.93
N TYR A 41 68.12 15.16 84.72
CA TYR A 41 67.70 16.54 84.42
C TYR A 41 66.67 16.54 83.29
N ASP A 42 65.87 17.60 83.20
CA ASP A 42 64.98 17.78 82.04
C ASP A 42 65.58 18.71 80.99
N VAL A 43 65.09 18.59 79.75
CA VAL A 43 65.47 19.44 78.61
C VAL A 43 64.37 20.44 78.24
N ILE A 44 63.37 20.63 79.12
CA ILE A 44 62.18 21.41 78.83
C ILE A 44 62.55 22.89 78.80
N ARG A 45 62.34 23.50 77.64
CA ARG A 45 62.60 24.93 77.42
C ARG A 45 61.47 25.55 76.60
N PHE A 46 60.94 26.65 77.08
CA PHE A 46 59.97 27.46 76.36
C PHE A 46 60.66 28.61 75.64
N ALA A 47 60.44 28.69 74.32
CA ALA A 47 60.75 29.88 73.54
C ALA A 47 59.43 30.59 73.25
N SER A 48 59.21 31.74 73.89
CA SER A 48 58.01 32.56 73.69
C SER A 48 58.34 33.72 72.74
N THR A 49 57.57 33.86 71.66
CA THR A 49 57.72 34.97 70.69
C THR A 49 56.35 35.55 70.38
N ILE A 50 56.00 36.65 71.05
CA ILE A 50 54.72 37.36 70.88
C ILE A 50 54.94 38.87 71.10
N SER A 51 54.34 39.72 70.26
CA SER A 51 54.52 41.19 70.31
C SER A 51 53.31 41.94 70.87
N ALA A 52 52.11 41.36 70.78
CA ALA A 52 50.86 42.01 71.16
C ALA A 52 50.42 41.75 72.62
N ARG A 53 51.05 40.80 73.32
CA ARG A 53 50.71 40.36 74.68
C ARG A 53 51.97 40.04 75.49
N PRO A 54 51.91 40.00 76.83
CA PRO A 54 53.02 39.53 77.65
C PRO A 54 53.41 38.08 77.33
N ASN A 55 54.70 37.74 77.38
CA ASN A 55 55.17 36.37 77.16
C ASN A 55 54.69 35.38 78.24
N ALA A 56 54.43 35.88 79.46
CA ALA A 56 53.86 35.10 80.54
C ALA A 56 53.16 36.00 81.57
N TYR A 57 52.13 35.50 82.23
CA TYR A 57 51.50 36.13 83.40
C TYR A 57 51.03 35.09 84.41
N LEU A 58 51.04 35.45 85.70
CA LEU A 58 50.52 34.60 86.77
C LEU A 58 49.04 34.95 87.01
N ASP A 59 48.16 33.99 86.78
CA ASP A 59 46.75 34.10 87.14
C ASP A 59 46.60 33.81 88.64
N LEU A 60 46.24 34.82 89.44
CA LEU A 60 46.09 34.71 90.88
C LEU A 60 44.82 33.96 91.32
N ILE A 61 43.83 33.79 90.42
CA ILE A 61 42.62 33.01 90.72
C ILE A 61 42.95 31.52 90.65
N SER A 62 43.64 31.10 89.58
CA SER A 62 44.00 29.70 89.36
C SER A 62 45.39 29.30 89.89
N ASN A 63 46.21 30.28 90.28
CA ASN A 63 47.64 30.13 90.59
C ASN A 63 48.46 29.46 89.47
N ASN A 64 48.00 29.55 88.22
CA ASN A 64 48.71 29.04 87.06
C ASN A 64 49.55 30.15 86.41
N LEU A 65 50.79 29.83 86.06
CA LEU A 65 51.61 30.67 85.18
C LEU A 65 51.21 30.37 83.74
N VAL A 66 50.53 31.31 83.09
CA VAL A 66 50.14 31.23 81.69
C VAL A 66 51.31 31.71 80.83
N LEU A 67 51.78 30.85 79.93
CA LEU A 67 52.81 31.16 78.95
C LEU A 67 52.14 31.37 77.58
N GLU A 68 52.35 32.53 76.96
CA GLU A 68 51.81 32.86 75.64
C GLU A 68 52.94 32.92 74.59
N GLY A 69 52.62 32.72 73.31
CA GLY A 69 53.61 32.78 72.22
C GLY A 69 54.55 31.58 72.13
N VAL A 70 54.22 30.46 72.77
CA VAL A 70 54.99 29.20 72.71
C VAL A 70 54.60 28.42 71.45
N GLY A 71 55.39 28.54 70.39
CA GLY A 71 55.13 27.86 69.12
C GLY A 71 55.34 26.35 69.16
N ALA A 72 56.38 25.90 69.88
CA ALA A 72 56.67 24.49 70.13
C ALA A 72 57.62 24.36 71.34
N PHE A 73 57.60 23.20 71.99
CA PHE A 73 58.62 22.81 72.97
C PHE A 73 58.77 21.28 73.01
N ARG A 74 59.84 20.80 73.64
CA ARG A 74 60.13 19.37 73.76
C ARG A 74 60.11 18.93 75.21
N PHE A 75 59.59 17.73 75.44
CA PHE A 75 59.64 17.04 76.72
C PHE A 75 60.88 16.14 76.82
N SER A 76 61.20 15.45 75.73
CA SER A 76 62.38 14.60 75.59
C SER A 76 62.90 14.67 74.16
N ASP A 77 64.20 14.86 74.00
CA ASP A 77 64.89 14.75 72.71
C ASP A 77 65.32 13.30 72.40
N SER A 78 65.62 12.49 73.42
CA SER A 78 65.95 11.07 73.22
C SER A 78 64.74 10.22 72.78
N GLN A 79 63.55 10.55 73.30
CA GLN A 79 62.29 9.84 73.03
C GLN A 79 61.40 10.57 71.98
N ASN A 80 61.94 11.60 71.31
CA ASN A 80 61.23 12.40 70.31
C ASN A 80 59.83 12.88 70.74
N VAL A 81 59.68 13.42 71.96
CA VAL A 81 58.39 13.92 72.45
C VAL A 81 58.33 15.45 72.39
N TYR A 82 57.44 15.96 71.53
CA TYR A 82 57.28 17.39 71.23
C TYR A 82 55.83 17.84 71.37
N ALA A 83 55.62 19.06 71.85
CA ALA A 83 54.31 19.70 71.85
C ALA A 83 54.29 20.94 70.97
N PHE A 84 53.19 21.12 70.26
CA PHE A 84 52.84 22.28 69.45
C PHE A 84 51.52 22.84 69.98
N PRO A 85 51.57 23.77 70.96
CA PRO A 85 50.37 24.23 71.65
C PRO A 85 49.38 24.95 70.74
N HIS A 86 48.09 24.63 70.88
CA HIS A 86 47.01 25.38 70.25
C HIS A 86 47.01 26.82 70.78
N GLU A 87 46.81 27.78 69.89
CA GLU A 87 46.90 29.22 70.19
C GLU A 87 48.24 29.64 70.84
N GLN A 88 49.28 28.80 70.74
CA GLN A 88 50.60 29.04 71.34
C GLN A 88 50.58 29.25 72.87
N MET A 89 49.63 28.60 73.57
CA MET A 89 49.44 28.75 75.02
C MET A 89 49.79 27.49 75.81
N VAL A 90 50.52 27.66 76.92
CA VAL A 90 50.82 26.59 77.90
C VAL A 90 50.51 27.08 79.31
N PHE A 91 49.79 26.28 80.08
CA PHE A 91 49.43 26.61 81.46
C PHE A 91 50.32 25.81 82.43
N LEU A 92 51.33 26.46 83.00
CA LEU A 92 52.22 25.88 84.00
C LEU A 92 51.58 25.95 85.39
N LYS A 93 51.42 24.80 86.03
CA LYS A 93 50.77 24.60 87.33
C LYS A 93 51.80 24.32 88.42
N HIS A 94 51.31 24.14 89.64
CA HIS A 94 52.13 23.70 90.77
C HIS A 94 52.91 22.42 90.44
N ASN A 95 54.09 22.24 91.06
CA ASN A 95 55.00 21.11 90.83
C ASN A 95 55.53 20.93 89.40
N ARG A 96 55.46 21.97 88.56
CA ARG A 96 55.88 21.96 87.13
C ARG A 96 54.96 21.15 86.21
N ASN A 97 53.76 20.79 86.69
CA ASN A 97 52.75 20.16 85.86
C ASN A 97 52.24 21.16 84.81
N MET A 98 51.79 20.67 83.66
CA MET A 98 51.36 21.55 82.57
C MET A 98 50.06 21.08 81.94
N THR A 99 49.27 22.03 81.44
CA THR A 99 48.17 21.74 80.51
C THR A 99 48.30 22.56 79.25
N PHE A 100 48.00 21.96 78.10
CA PHE A 100 48.05 22.60 76.79
C PHE A 100 47.13 21.87 75.81
N GLY A 101 46.54 22.57 74.85
CA GLY A 101 45.86 21.93 73.70
C GLY A 101 46.80 21.85 72.50
N GLY A 102 46.36 21.27 71.38
CA GLY A 102 47.07 21.29 70.11
C GLY A 102 47.57 19.92 69.69
N ARG A 103 48.82 19.85 69.21
CA ARG A 103 49.44 18.62 68.71
C ARG A 103 50.56 18.17 69.65
N LEU A 104 50.53 16.90 70.02
CA LEU A 104 51.58 16.21 70.76
C LEU A 104 52.19 15.14 69.85
N THR A 105 53.49 15.23 69.58
CA THR A 105 54.24 14.20 68.86
C THR A 105 54.93 13.30 69.88
N GLY A 106 54.78 11.98 69.72
CA GLY A 106 55.54 10.97 70.46
C GLY A 106 56.09 9.95 69.46
N GLY A 107 57.39 9.98 69.21
CA GLY A 107 58.04 9.20 68.16
C GLY A 107 57.38 9.37 66.80
N LYS A 108 56.94 8.26 66.19
CA LYS A 108 56.27 8.23 64.88
C LYS A 108 54.74 8.49 64.96
N PHE A 109 54.23 9.12 66.02
CA PHE A 109 52.80 9.37 66.21
C PHE A 109 52.51 10.83 66.56
N ASP A 110 51.47 11.40 65.94
CA ASP A 110 50.91 12.70 66.30
C ASP A 110 49.53 12.52 66.93
N PHE A 111 49.34 13.07 68.13
CA PHE A 111 48.09 13.12 68.86
C PHE A 111 47.52 14.54 68.82
N TYR A 112 46.23 14.67 68.52
CA TYR A 112 45.53 15.95 68.50
C TYR A 112 44.45 15.96 69.59
N SER A 113 44.50 16.95 70.47
CA SER A 113 43.55 17.13 71.57
C SER A 113 43.36 18.61 71.87
N SER A 114 42.17 19.00 72.31
CA SER A 114 41.95 20.32 72.92
C SER A 114 42.64 20.49 74.26
N GLN A 115 43.01 19.40 74.94
CA GLN A 115 43.66 19.41 76.25
C GLN A 115 44.51 18.16 76.51
N PHE A 116 45.78 18.37 76.81
CA PHE A 116 46.73 17.43 77.38
C PHE A 116 47.10 17.88 78.79
N SER A 117 47.38 16.92 79.67
CA SER A 117 47.86 17.15 81.03
C SER A 117 49.18 16.41 81.22
N PHE A 118 50.26 17.16 81.35
CA PHE A 118 51.59 16.63 81.64
C PHE A 118 51.84 16.62 83.15
N ASP A 119 52.22 15.46 83.69
CA ASP A 119 52.71 15.31 85.04
C ASP A 119 54.24 15.26 85.04
N TYR A 120 54.89 16.23 85.69
CA TYR A 120 56.34 16.31 85.71
C TYR A 120 56.96 15.24 86.62
N TYR A 121 56.28 14.80 87.68
CA TYR A 121 56.82 13.79 88.59
C TYR A 121 56.84 12.42 87.90
N ASP A 122 55.68 11.97 87.41
CA ASP A 122 55.53 10.67 86.73
C ASP A 122 56.14 10.66 85.32
N PHE A 123 56.34 11.85 84.73
CA PHE A 123 56.92 12.06 83.40
C PHE A 123 56.07 11.45 82.28
N ASP A 124 54.77 11.70 82.36
CA ASP A 124 53.77 11.26 81.39
C ASP A 124 52.86 12.41 80.95
N ILE A 125 52.12 12.17 79.86
CA ILE A 125 51.13 13.10 79.32
C ILE A 125 49.82 12.34 79.12
N SER A 126 48.77 12.77 79.81
CA SER A 126 47.44 12.17 79.72
C SER A 126 46.43 13.07 79.00
N SER A 127 45.47 12.45 78.32
CA SER A 127 44.28 13.12 77.82
C SER A 127 43.05 12.22 77.95
N ASN A 128 41.95 12.82 78.42
CA ASN A 128 40.64 12.17 78.49
C ASN A 128 39.93 12.10 77.13
N LYS A 129 40.38 12.89 76.15
CA LYS A 129 39.84 12.92 74.79
C LYS A 129 40.93 13.30 73.80
N ILE A 130 41.25 12.41 72.89
CA ILE A 130 42.16 12.63 71.76
C ILE A 130 41.28 12.51 70.51
N ASP A 131 41.15 13.60 69.77
CA ASP A 131 40.25 13.68 68.60
C ASP A 131 40.77 12.79 67.47
N SER A 132 42.10 12.75 67.28
CA SER A 132 42.75 11.88 66.30
C SER A 132 44.18 11.55 66.66
N MET A 133 44.60 10.33 66.37
CA MET A 133 45.98 9.87 66.36
C MET A 133 46.41 9.54 64.93
N VAL A 134 47.43 10.24 64.44
CA VAL A 134 48.05 10.04 63.13
C VAL A 134 49.31 9.22 63.31
N ILE A 135 49.48 8.20 62.48
CA ILE A 135 50.62 7.30 62.48
C ILE A 135 51.53 7.68 61.31
N PHE A 136 52.84 7.68 61.53
CA PHE A 136 53.84 7.83 60.48
C PHE A 136 54.56 6.51 60.26
N THR A 137 54.66 6.09 59.01
CA THR A 137 55.33 4.85 58.60
C THR A 137 56.43 5.16 57.59
N GLU A 138 57.35 4.22 57.37
CA GLU A 138 58.32 4.31 56.29
C GLU A 138 57.64 4.34 54.92
N ASP A 139 58.27 5.00 53.95
CA ASP A 139 57.78 5.04 52.57
C ASP A 139 57.97 3.68 51.89
N PHE A 140 56.87 2.99 51.58
CA PHE A 140 56.87 1.71 50.86
C PHE A 140 57.50 1.75 49.46
N THR A 141 57.72 2.94 48.87
CA THR A 141 58.46 3.09 47.60
C THR A 141 59.98 3.01 47.77
N GLY A 142 60.48 2.94 49.02
CA GLY A 142 61.90 2.87 49.35
C GLY A 142 62.61 4.22 49.40
N ARG A 143 61.88 5.34 49.32
CA ARG A 143 62.47 6.68 49.49
C ARG A 143 62.75 6.97 50.97
N PRO A 144 63.85 7.67 51.30
CA PRO A 144 64.11 8.06 52.67
C PRO A 144 63.06 9.07 53.15
N GLY A 145 62.37 8.75 54.25
CA GLY A 145 61.38 9.61 54.86
C GLY A 145 60.22 8.85 55.48
N LEU A 146 59.42 9.56 56.28
CA LEU A 146 58.18 9.05 56.85
C LEU A 146 56.98 9.58 56.06
N VAL A 147 55.98 8.72 55.84
CA VAL A 147 54.71 9.03 55.20
C VAL A 147 53.61 8.93 56.27
N ALA A 148 52.72 9.92 56.30
CA ALA A 148 51.56 9.90 57.18
C ALA A 148 50.54 8.87 56.68
N VAL A 149 50.11 7.98 57.57
CA VAL A 149 48.97 7.09 57.31
C VAL A 149 47.72 7.95 57.10
N LYS A 150 47.03 7.72 55.99
CA LYS A 150 45.85 8.48 55.55
C LYS A 150 44.70 8.40 56.54
N SER A 151 44.55 7.23 57.17
CA SER A 151 43.53 6.96 58.18
C SER A 151 44.03 7.34 59.56
N VAL A 152 43.11 7.78 60.40
CA VAL A 152 43.41 8.15 61.78
C VAL A 152 42.55 7.34 62.73
N LEU A 153 43.11 7.01 63.89
CA LEU A 153 42.33 6.48 65.00
C LEU A 153 41.65 7.65 65.70
N ARG A 154 40.33 7.59 65.87
CA ARG A 154 39.50 8.66 66.46
C ARG A 154 38.93 8.23 67.81
N ASP A 155 38.49 9.22 68.60
CA ASP A 155 37.78 9.03 69.87
C ASP A 155 38.54 8.24 70.95
N ILE A 156 39.86 8.44 70.97
CA ILE A 156 40.82 7.77 71.86
C ILE A 156 40.87 8.52 73.20
N ASN A 157 41.25 7.84 74.26
CA ASN A 157 41.84 8.46 75.45
C ASN A 157 43.08 7.67 75.87
N GLY A 158 43.97 8.26 76.65
CA GLY A 158 45.16 7.52 77.07
C GLY A 158 46.22 8.35 77.76
N THR A 159 47.30 7.66 78.07
CA THR A 159 48.51 8.21 78.68
C THR A 159 49.70 7.87 77.79
N LEU A 160 50.47 8.89 77.42
CA LEU A 160 51.79 8.78 76.81
C LEU A 160 52.84 8.89 77.91
N GLU A 161 53.46 7.77 78.27
CA GLU A 161 54.60 7.74 79.17
C GLU A 161 55.85 8.07 78.34
N ILE A 162 56.54 9.17 78.69
CA ILE A 162 57.66 9.69 77.89
C ILE A 162 58.90 8.82 78.11
N ASP A 163 59.23 8.58 79.37
CA ASP A 163 60.33 7.74 79.84
C ASP A 163 60.05 7.41 81.33
N ARG A 164 60.95 6.72 82.02
CA ARG A 164 60.86 6.56 83.48
C ARG A 164 60.98 7.93 84.16
N SER A 165 60.25 8.10 85.27
CA SER A 165 60.28 9.32 86.09
C SER A 165 61.67 9.74 86.61
N THR A 166 62.65 8.82 86.62
CA THR A 166 64.05 9.04 87.03
C THR A 166 65.04 9.14 85.86
N ASN A 167 64.54 9.20 84.62
CA ASN A 167 65.32 9.24 83.39
C ASN A 167 64.83 10.34 82.43
N LYS A 168 64.46 11.51 82.95
CA LYS A 168 63.96 12.65 82.16
C LYS A 168 64.97 13.15 81.12
N SER A 169 66.25 12.92 81.36
CA SER A 169 67.37 13.26 80.49
C SER A 169 67.67 12.21 79.40
N GLY A 170 67.08 11.01 79.48
CA GLY A 170 67.35 9.92 78.55
C GLY A 170 68.77 9.34 78.63
N LEU A 171 69.46 9.47 79.78
CA LEU A 171 70.83 8.95 79.96
C LEU A 171 70.87 7.41 79.95
N GLN A 172 69.79 6.75 80.36
CA GLN A 172 69.60 5.30 80.27
C GLN A 172 68.65 4.98 79.11
N ASN A 173 68.90 3.88 78.41
CA ASN A 173 68.05 3.44 77.30
C ASN A 173 67.00 2.44 77.80
N PHE A 174 65.72 2.77 77.63
CA PHE A 174 64.59 1.90 77.92
C PHE A 174 63.75 1.71 76.64
N PRO A 175 63.93 0.58 75.91
CA PRO A 175 63.32 0.38 74.61
C PRO A 175 61.78 0.38 74.59
N GLU A 176 61.13 0.15 75.73
CA GLU A 176 59.67 0.17 75.84
C GLU A 176 59.08 1.59 75.72
N TYR A 177 59.87 2.64 75.98
CA TYR A 177 59.48 4.05 75.90
C TYR A 177 59.85 4.69 74.54
N PRO A 178 59.15 5.76 74.11
CA PRO A 178 57.91 6.25 74.71
C PRO A 178 56.77 5.25 74.45
N ARG A 179 55.87 5.15 75.44
CA ARG A 179 54.77 4.17 75.46
C ARG A 179 53.43 4.88 75.53
N PHE A 180 52.51 4.55 74.64
CA PHE A 180 51.14 5.04 74.69
C PHE A 180 50.18 3.93 75.08
N THR A 181 49.42 4.13 76.15
CA THR A 181 48.35 3.22 76.57
C THR A 181 46.99 3.88 76.39
N SER A 182 46.17 3.31 75.53
CA SER A 182 44.77 3.71 75.37
C SER A 182 43.85 2.89 76.26
N LYS A 183 43.09 3.56 77.13
CA LYS A 183 42.19 2.90 78.10
C LYS A 183 40.82 2.57 77.53
N LYS A 184 40.45 3.22 76.43
CA LYS A 184 39.20 3.05 75.69
C LYS A 184 39.54 2.57 74.28
N GLY A 185 38.65 1.80 73.66
CA GLY A 185 38.75 1.50 72.25
C GLY A 185 38.75 2.75 71.37
N ALA A 186 39.14 2.59 70.12
CA ALA A 186 39.23 3.65 69.12
C ALA A 186 38.37 3.35 67.89
N LEU A 187 38.19 4.36 67.05
CA LEU A 187 37.38 4.27 65.84
C LEU A 187 38.23 4.53 64.59
N ILE A 188 38.16 3.62 63.61
CA ILE A 188 38.62 3.88 62.24
C ILE A 188 37.39 4.04 61.35
N ALA A 189 37.22 5.23 60.78
CA ALA A 189 36.09 5.60 59.92
C ALA A 189 36.54 5.83 58.47
N TYR A 190 35.71 5.36 57.52
CA TYR A 190 35.96 5.43 56.07
C TYR A 190 34.98 6.41 55.39
N ASP A 191 34.55 7.44 56.12
CA ASP A 191 33.47 8.38 55.80
C ASP A 191 33.87 9.55 54.88
N LYS A 192 35.11 9.54 54.38
CA LYS A 192 35.61 10.61 53.51
C LYS A 192 34.86 10.61 52.17
N LYS A 193 34.46 11.80 51.70
CA LYS A 193 33.83 11.97 50.38
C LYS A 193 34.68 11.46 49.21
N SER A 194 36.01 11.42 49.37
CA SER A 194 36.95 10.86 48.39
C SER A 194 36.78 9.35 48.19
N ILE A 195 36.18 8.64 49.14
CA ILE A 195 36.01 7.19 49.10
C ILE A 195 34.61 6.88 48.57
N HIS A 196 34.50 6.55 47.29
CA HIS A 196 33.24 6.26 46.59
C HIS A 196 32.12 7.28 46.82
N GLY A 197 32.46 8.57 46.92
CA GLY A 197 31.48 9.65 47.14
C GLY A 197 30.92 9.74 48.56
N GLY A 198 31.57 9.10 49.55
CA GLY A 198 31.08 9.03 50.93
C GLY A 198 30.06 7.92 51.15
N ALA A 199 30.21 6.78 50.47
CA ALA A 199 29.28 5.65 50.55
C ALA A 199 29.25 4.96 51.94
N TYR A 200 30.26 5.20 52.79
CA TYR A 200 30.44 4.55 54.09
C TYR A 200 30.13 5.52 55.24
N ASP A 201 28.90 5.49 55.75
CA ASP A 201 28.53 6.23 56.95
C ASP A 201 29.15 5.56 58.20
N LYS A 202 29.97 6.31 58.96
CA LYS A 202 30.68 5.83 60.17
C LYS A 202 29.76 5.22 61.23
N GLU A 203 28.48 5.62 61.29
CA GLU A 203 27.52 5.12 62.27
C GLU A 203 27.06 3.68 61.96
N ARG A 204 27.23 3.21 60.71
CA ARG A 204 26.91 1.84 60.31
C ARG A 204 28.09 1.07 59.69
N PHE A 205 29.14 1.75 59.22
CA PHE A 205 30.29 1.14 58.56
C PHE A 205 31.60 1.69 59.14
N ARG A 206 32.29 0.87 59.93
CA ARG A 206 33.50 1.28 60.67
C ARG A 206 34.28 0.09 61.20
N PHE A 207 35.50 0.34 61.65
CA PHE A 207 36.26 -0.61 62.46
C PHE A 207 36.38 -0.08 63.90
N GLU A 208 35.85 -0.83 64.86
CA GLU A 208 35.94 -0.55 66.29
C GLU A 208 37.15 -1.27 66.87
N VAL A 209 38.18 -0.52 67.23
CA VAL A 209 39.45 -1.03 67.76
C VAL A 209 39.32 -1.21 69.28
N ASP A 210 39.80 -2.34 69.81
CA ASP A 210 39.86 -2.60 71.25
C ASP A 210 40.87 -1.65 71.94
N PRO A 211 40.80 -1.43 73.27
CA PRO A 211 41.88 -0.74 74.00
C PRO A 211 43.25 -1.36 73.69
N PHE A 212 44.26 -0.52 73.46
CA PHE A 212 45.57 -0.96 72.97
C PHE A 212 46.72 -0.22 73.66
N THR A 213 47.89 -0.86 73.65
CA THR A 213 49.17 -0.26 74.10
C THR A 213 50.17 -0.33 72.95
N ILE A 214 50.87 0.77 72.70
CA ILE A 214 51.97 0.86 71.74
C ILE A 214 53.24 1.16 72.53
N GLU A 215 54.17 0.21 72.51
CA GLU A 215 55.52 0.36 73.08
C GLU A 215 56.52 0.69 71.97
N ASN A 216 57.68 1.28 72.32
CA ASN A 216 58.75 1.62 71.37
C ASN A 216 58.26 2.46 70.17
N MET A 217 57.52 3.53 70.45
CA MET A 217 56.87 4.34 69.41
C MET A 217 57.84 5.05 68.45
N ASP A 218 59.13 5.09 68.77
CA ASP A 218 60.20 5.63 67.92
C ASP A 218 60.64 4.68 66.80
N ASN A 219 60.70 3.37 67.07
CA ASN A 219 61.40 2.41 66.20
C ASN A 219 60.54 1.22 65.75
N PHE A 220 59.22 1.28 65.91
CA PHE A 220 58.35 0.20 65.41
C PHE A 220 58.49 0.02 63.89
N THR A 221 58.41 -1.24 63.43
CA THR A 221 58.26 -1.58 62.01
C THR A 221 56.78 -1.65 61.65
N THR A 222 56.42 -1.25 60.42
CA THR A 222 55.02 -1.19 59.96
C THR A 222 54.27 -2.51 60.17
N SER A 223 54.94 -3.65 59.99
CA SER A 223 54.37 -4.99 60.16
C SER A 223 54.04 -5.37 61.60
N GLU A 224 54.65 -4.72 62.59
CA GLU A 224 54.42 -4.97 64.02
C GLU A 224 53.17 -4.25 64.55
N LEU A 225 52.63 -3.27 63.80
CA LEU A 225 51.48 -2.48 64.24
C LEU A 225 50.16 -3.08 63.74
N SER A 226 49.40 -3.65 64.66
CA SER A 226 48.07 -4.21 64.41
C SER A 226 47.07 -3.81 65.50
N PHE A 227 45.84 -3.52 65.09
CA PHE A 227 44.77 -3.07 65.96
C PHE A 227 43.62 -4.09 65.94
N PRO A 228 43.57 -5.03 66.91
CA PRO A 228 42.45 -5.96 67.02
C PRO A 228 41.15 -5.23 67.32
N GLY A 229 40.03 -5.74 66.81
CA GLY A 229 38.73 -5.12 66.99
C GLY A 229 37.58 -5.83 66.28
N GLU A 230 36.45 -5.14 66.18
CA GLU A 230 35.26 -5.58 65.47
C GLU A 230 35.01 -4.70 64.23
N PHE A 231 34.85 -5.34 63.07
CA PHE A 231 34.44 -4.67 61.85
C PHE A 231 32.92 -4.66 61.73
N ILE A 232 32.34 -3.45 61.73
CA ILE A 232 30.92 -3.20 61.51
C ILE A 232 30.71 -3.00 60.01
N ALA A 233 30.11 -3.99 59.34
CA ALA A 233 30.08 -4.07 57.88
C ALA A 233 28.87 -3.37 57.23
N GLY A 234 28.10 -2.54 57.95
CA GLY A 234 26.97 -1.78 57.39
C GLY A 234 25.80 -2.60 56.88
N GLY A 235 25.73 -3.88 57.25
CA GLY A 235 24.75 -4.84 56.73
C GLY A 235 25.11 -5.42 55.36
N ILE A 236 26.27 -5.05 54.79
CA ILE A 236 26.79 -5.67 53.56
C ILE A 236 27.05 -7.14 53.83
N LEU A 237 27.85 -7.43 54.86
CA LEU A 237 28.18 -8.75 55.40
C LEU A 237 27.82 -8.78 56.90
N PRO A 238 27.83 -9.94 57.57
CA PRO A 238 27.80 -10.00 59.03
C PRO A 238 29.02 -9.30 59.64
N ASN A 239 28.86 -8.67 60.80
CA ASN A 239 30.00 -8.14 61.56
C ASN A 239 30.93 -9.28 62.00
N PHE A 240 32.22 -9.01 62.07
CA PHE A 240 33.21 -10.00 62.52
C PHE A 240 34.40 -9.33 63.19
N ARG A 241 35.07 -10.08 64.07
CA ARG A 241 36.32 -9.63 64.68
C ARG A 241 37.51 -9.90 63.77
N PHE A 242 38.43 -8.93 63.70
CA PHE A 242 39.67 -9.03 62.92
C PHE A 242 40.72 -8.04 63.45
N GLU A 243 41.80 -7.84 62.71
CA GLU A 243 42.86 -6.88 63.03
C GLU A 243 43.01 -5.86 61.89
N ALA A 244 42.98 -4.57 62.22
CA ALA A 244 43.32 -3.51 61.28
C ALA A 244 44.83 -3.28 61.26
N LYS A 245 45.42 -3.16 60.07
CA LYS A 245 46.86 -2.97 59.82
C LYS A 245 47.05 -1.84 58.81
N ILE A 246 48.28 -1.36 58.66
CA ILE A 246 48.63 -0.39 57.62
C ILE A 246 48.65 -1.13 56.27
N MET A 247 47.83 -0.65 55.33
CA MET A 247 47.67 -1.20 53.98
C MET A 247 48.63 -0.52 52.99
N ASP A 248 48.82 -1.12 51.80
CA ASP A 248 49.71 -0.60 50.75
C ASP A 248 49.40 0.84 50.29
N ASP A 249 48.15 1.28 50.44
CA ASP A 249 47.71 2.64 50.14
C ASP A 249 47.97 3.63 51.30
N TYR A 250 48.73 3.22 52.32
CA TYR A 250 48.96 3.93 53.58
C TYR A 250 47.68 4.23 54.37
N SER A 251 46.63 3.42 54.26
CA SER A 251 45.45 3.52 55.14
C SER A 251 45.47 2.45 56.23
N LEU A 252 44.63 2.61 57.26
CA LEU A 252 44.34 1.51 58.17
C LEU A 252 43.20 0.69 57.59
N GLY A 253 43.34 -0.63 57.58
CA GLY A 253 42.39 -1.51 56.93
C GLY A 253 42.74 -2.97 57.16
N PHE A 254 42.23 -3.86 56.32
CA PHE A 254 42.56 -5.28 56.41
C PHE A 254 42.38 -5.99 55.07
N GLU A 255 43.03 -7.14 54.92
CA GLU A 255 42.73 -8.11 53.87
C GLU A 255 42.39 -9.46 54.53
N LYS A 256 41.32 -10.09 54.06
CA LYS A 256 40.87 -11.39 54.53
C LYS A 256 40.68 -12.33 53.34
N SER A 257 41.26 -13.52 53.45
CA SER A 257 41.22 -14.55 52.41
C SER A 257 39.78 -14.97 52.08
N MET A 258 39.64 -15.66 50.94
CA MET A 258 38.37 -16.13 50.39
C MET A 258 37.51 -16.82 51.46
N THR A 259 36.26 -16.40 51.60
CA THR A 259 35.28 -16.97 52.54
C THR A 259 33.87 -16.71 52.02
N THR A 260 32.94 -17.59 52.38
CA THR A 260 31.53 -17.41 52.07
C THR A 260 30.82 -16.53 53.09
N TYR A 261 30.09 -15.51 52.61
CA TYR A 261 29.29 -14.60 53.42
C TYR A 261 27.86 -14.50 52.91
N PRO A 262 26.84 -14.46 53.80
CA PRO A 262 25.54 -13.95 53.42
C PRO A 262 25.64 -12.43 53.19
N MET A 263 25.03 -11.94 52.13
CA MET A 263 25.04 -10.52 51.78
C MET A 263 23.70 -9.85 52.04
N TYR A 264 23.72 -8.60 52.53
CA TYR A 264 22.55 -7.73 52.67
C TYR A 264 21.36 -8.36 53.40
N GLY A 265 21.63 -9.00 54.55
CA GLY A 265 20.61 -9.68 55.34
C GLY A 265 20.08 -10.97 54.71
N GLY A 266 20.89 -11.64 53.88
CA GLY A 266 20.53 -12.92 53.23
C GLY A 266 19.81 -12.78 51.90
N LYS A 267 19.79 -11.58 51.29
CA LYS A 267 19.23 -11.36 49.94
C LYS A 267 20.07 -12.00 48.83
N GLY A 268 21.33 -12.31 49.14
CA GLY A 268 22.24 -13.07 48.31
C GLY A 268 23.38 -13.62 49.17
N SER A 269 24.36 -14.24 48.52
CA SER A 269 25.57 -14.78 49.14
C SER A 269 26.77 -14.39 48.29
N ALA A 270 27.96 -14.43 48.87
CA ALA A 270 29.18 -14.25 48.11
C ALA A 270 30.28 -15.14 48.67
N ASP A 271 31.02 -15.79 47.78
CA ASP A 271 32.29 -16.41 48.10
C ASP A 271 33.40 -15.48 47.60
N ILE A 272 33.99 -14.72 48.51
CA ILE A 272 34.84 -13.58 48.17
C ILE A 272 36.02 -13.44 49.13
N ALA A 273 37.16 -13.00 48.60
CA ALA A 273 38.24 -12.42 49.39
C ALA A 273 37.97 -10.91 49.48
N ILE A 274 38.13 -10.34 50.68
CA ILE A 274 37.74 -8.95 50.97
C ILE A 274 38.95 -8.13 51.41
N LYS A 275 39.00 -6.88 50.96
CA LYS A 275 40.01 -5.88 51.34
C LYS A 275 39.30 -4.59 51.74
N LEU A 276 39.70 -4.02 52.87
CA LEU A 276 39.27 -2.71 53.32
C LEU A 276 40.49 -1.79 53.37
N SER A 277 40.37 -0.62 52.76
CA SER A 277 41.35 0.47 52.79
C SER A 277 40.65 1.81 52.47
N GLU A 278 41.39 2.90 52.30
CA GLU A 278 40.81 4.15 51.79
C GLU A 278 40.52 4.12 50.28
N GLU A 279 40.85 3.03 49.58
CA GLU A 279 40.30 2.74 48.24
C GLU A 279 38.82 2.33 48.32
N GLY A 280 38.36 1.84 49.49
CA GLY A 280 37.01 1.36 49.74
C GLY A 280 36.98 -0.06 50.29
N PHE A 281 35.77 -0.60 50.47
CA PHE A 281 35.57 -2.00 50.78
C PHE A 281 35.43 -2.78 49.47
N THR A 282 36.50 -3.46 49.10
CA THR A 282 36.63 -4.14 47.82
C THR A 282 36.68 -5.65 48.01
N ALA A 283 36.33 -6.38 46.95
CA ALA A 283 36.36 -7.83 46.96
C ALA A 283 36.71 -8.41 45.59
N LYS A 284 37.12 -9.68 45.59
CA LYS A 284 37.29 -10.52 44.41
C LYS A 284 36.68 -11.89 44.68
N GLY A 285 35.97 -12.46 43.71
CA GLY A 285 35.29 -13.74 43.84
C GLY A 285 33.93 -13.77 43.16
N ASN A 286 33.00 -14.51 43.76
CA ASN A 286 31.68 -14.78 43.21
C ASN A 286 30.57 -14.22 44.10
N ILE A 287 29.56 -13.59 43.50
CA ILE A 287 28.32 -13.16 44.16
C ILE A 287 27.16 -13.96 43.57
N GLU A 288 26.24 -14.42 44.41
CA GLU A 288 24.99 -15.06 44.01
C GLU A 288 23.78 -14.20 44.40
N TYR A 289 22.86 -14.01 43.45
CA TYR A 289 21.60 -13.31 43.66
C TYR A 289 20.49 -13.89 42.77
N GLN A 290 19.43 -14.42 43.39
CA GLN A 290 18.25 -14.94 42.67
C GLN A 290 18.59 -15.93 41.53
N GLY A 291 19.56 -16.82 41.76
CA GLY A 291 20.04 -17.78 40.76
C GLY A 291 21.00 -17.22 39.71
N ALA A 292 21.36 -15.94 39.79
CA ALA A 292 22.48 -15.38 39.03
C ALA A 292 23.79 -15.55 39.80
N THR A 293 24.86 -15.87 39.09
CA THR A 293 26.24 -15.90 39.58
C THR A 293 27.05 -14.83 38.86
N ILE A 294 27.72 -13.99 39.63
CA ILE A 294 28.58 -12.90 39.15
C ILE A 294 30.00 -13.20 39.59
N SER A 295 30.91 -13.41 38.63
CA SER A 295 32.33 -13.61 38.90
C SER A 295 33.11 -12.35 38.54
N SER A 296 33.94 -11.86 39.45
CA SER A 296 34.70 -10.62 39.24
C SER A 296 35.98 -10.58 40.08
N GLN A 297 37.03 -9.97 39.54
CA GLN A 297 38.23 -9.56 40.29
C GLN A 297 38.12 -8.14 40.87
N ASP A 298 37.11 -7.38 40.47
CA ASP A 298 36.90 -5.98 40.86
C ASP A 298 35.44 -5.80 41.31
N ILE A 299 35.23 -5.86 42.63
CA ILE A 299 33.94 -5.69 43.29
C ILE A 299 34.08 -4.58 44.32
N VAL A 300 33.19 -3.60 44.27
CA VAL A 300 33.01 -2.57 45.31
C VAL A 300 31.77 -2.91 46.11
N LEU A 301 31.94 -3.05 47.42
CA LEU A 301 30.91 -3.38 48.39
C LEU A 301 30.51 -2.12 49.17
N ALA A 302 29.31 -1.59 48.93
CA ALA A 302 28.78 -0.46 49.69
C ALA A 302 27.49 -0.85 50.44
N PRO A 303 27.13 -0.16 51.55
CA PRO A 303 25.95 -0.51 52.35
C PRO A 303 24.63 -0.51 51.58
N ASP A 304 24.53 0.30 50.52
CA ASP A 304 23.30 0.45 49.73
C ASP A 304 23.40 -0.15 48.31
N TYR A 305 24.61 -0.54 47.86
CA TYR A 305 24.82 -1.16 46.56
C TYR A 305 26.10 -2.00 46.49
N THR A 306 26.13 -3.00 45.62
CA THR A 306 27.37 -3.67 45.19
C THR A 306 27.57 -3.39 43.71
N MET A 307 28.78 -3.05 43.30
CA MET A 307 29.13 -2.83 41.90
C MET A 307 30.30 -3.74 41.52
N ALA A 308 30.25 -4.36 40.34
CA ALA A 308 31.35 -5.20 39.88
C ALA A 308 31.59 -5.04 38.38
N ASN A 309 32.86 -4.96 38.01
CA ASN A 309 33.32 -5.16 36.64
C ASN A 309 33.45 -6.67 36.42
N ALA A 310 32.33 -7.32 36.10
CA ALA A 310 32.22 -8.77 36.11
C ALA A 310 32.84 -9.39 34.86
N ASP A 311 33.74 -10.35 35.10
CA ASP A 311 34.29 -11.23 34.08
C ASP A 311 33.15 -12.05 33.44
N SER A 312 32.22 -12.52 34.27
CA SER A 312 31.00 -13.20 33.82
C SER A 312 29.79 -12.91 34.72
N TYR A 313 28.63 -12.81 34.08
CA TYR A 313 27.31 -12.85 34.69
C TYR A 313 26.53 -14.00 34.06
N SER A 314 26.09 -14.97 34.85
CA SER A 314 25.34 -16.14 34.38
C SER A 314 24.09 -16.38 35.20
N ILE A 315 23.02 -16.83 34.55
CA ILE A 315 21.83 -17.39 35.20
C ILE A 315 21.58 -18.76 34.58
N ASP A 316 21.46 -19.80 35.40
CA ASP A 316 20.99 -21.09 34.92
C ASP A 316 19.46 -21.10 34.73
N GLU A 317 18.98 -21.69 33.63
CA GLU A 317 17.54 -21.78 33.33
C GLU A 317 16.80 -22.46 34.49
N ASN A 318 15.74 -21.82 34.98
CA ASN A 318 14.88 -22.36 36.03
C ASN A 318 13.41 -22.00 35.74
N SER A 319 12.50 -22.22 36.69
CA SER A 319 11.07 -21.93 36.47
C SER A 319 10.76 -20.43 36.29
N ARG A 320 11.67 -19.53 36.69
CA ARG A 320 11.46 -18.07 36.70
C ARG A 320 12.32 -17.35 35.66
N TYR A 321 13.61 -17.67 35.58
CA TYR A 321 14.57 -16.95 34.74
C TYR A 321 15.04 -17.81 33.56
N PRO A 322 15.30 -17.18 32.40
CA PRO A 322 15.94 -17.86 31.29
C PRO A 322 17.41 -18.15 31.61
N ASN A 323 18.03 -19.02 30.82
CA ASN A 323 19.49 -19.08 30.78
C ASN A 323 20.05 -17.74 30.27
N VAL A 324 21.08 -17.23 30.92
CA VAL A 324 21.79 -16.01 30.50
C VAL A 324 23.28 -16.26 30.70
N TYR A 325 24.09 -15.88 29.71
CA TYR A 325 25.52 -15.86 29.82
C TYR A 325 26.09 -14.60 29.17
N ALA A 326 26.72 -13.77 29.98
CA ALA A 326 27.30 -12.51 29.58
C ALA A 326 28.74 -12.41 30.12
N MET A 327 29.67 -11.95 29.29
CA MET A 327 31.06 -11.73 29.67
C MET A 327 31.39 -10.24 29.63
N ASN A 328 32.34 -9.80 30.46
CA ASN A 328 32.86 -8.43 30.49
C ASN A 328 31.74 -7.37 30.66
N VAL A 329 30.89 -7.57 31.67
CA VAL A 329 29.72 -6.72 31.94
C VAL A 329 29.90 -5.91 33.20
N MET A 330 29.30 -4.72 33.25
CA MET A 330 29.21 -3.95 34.49
C MET A 330 27.91 -4.31 35.20
N THR A 331 28.02 -4.77 36.45
CA THR A 331 26.86 -5.08 37.29
C THR A 331 26.71 -4.05 38.42
N LYS A 332 25.46 -3.73 38.75
CA LYS A 332 25.12 -2.91 39.93
C LYS A 332 23.91 -3.50 40.63
N TRP A 333 24.16 -4.08 41.80
CA TRP A 333 23.14 -4.62 42.67
C TRP A 333 22.64 -3.55 43.64
N LEU A 334 21.32 -3.34 43.68
CA LEU A 334 20.63 -2.49 44.64
C LEU A 334 19.72 -3.36 45.52
N PRO A 335 20.22 -3.90 46.65
CA PRO A 335 19.49 -4.87 47.47
C PRO A 335 18.17 -4.33 48.03
N ALA A 336 18.11 -3.04 48.40
CA ALA A 336 16.90 -2.41 48.92
C ALA A 336 15.81 -2.24 47.85
N LYS A 337 16.19 -2.12 46.57
CA LYS A 337 15.27 -1.98 45.43
C LYS A 337 15.00 -3.30 44.70
N ASP A 338 15.52 -4.42 45.21
CA ASP A 338 15.41 -5.74 44.59
C ASP A 338 15.77 -5.72 43.09
N SER A 339 16.91 -5.11 42.75
CA SER A 339 17.30 -4.89 41.36
C SER A 339 18.79 -5.11 41.14
N MET A 340 19.14 -6.01 40.24
CA MET A 340 20.48 -6.18 39.68
C MET A 340 20.49 -5.64 38.25
N PHE A 341 21.20 -4.53 38.03
CA PHE A 341 21.41 -3.98 36.70
C PHE A 341 22.64 -4.63 36.06
N VAL A 342 22.52 -5.03 34.81
CA VAL A 342 23.61 -5.60 34.01
C VAL A 342 23.73 -4.80 32.73
N ASN A 343 24.82 -4.04 32.62
CA ASN A 343 25.18 -3.32 31.41
C ASN A 343 26.18 -4.15 30.62
N THR A 344 25.78 -4.51 29.40
CA THR A 344 26.58 -5.37 28.51
C THR A 344 27.72 -4.64 27.82
N ASN A 345 27.88 -3.33 28.05
CA ASN A 345 28.89 -2.47 27.39
C ASN A 345 28.81 -2.51 25.86
N GLY A 346 27.62 -2.80 25.31
CA GLY A 346 27.38 -2.94 23.88
C GLY A 346 27.78 -4.31 23.31
N HIS A 347 28.29 -5.23 24.13
CA HIS A 347 28.55 -6.60 23.72
C HIS A 347 27.26 -7.41 23.55
N THR A 348 27.33 -8.42 22.68
CA THR A 348 26.27 -9.41 22.53
C THR A 348 26.35 -10.43 23.65
N VAL A 349 25.21 -10.70 24.30
CA VAL A 349 25.08 -11.68 25.37
C VAL A 349 24.15 -12.81 24.94
N LYS A 350 24.44 -14.02 25.39
CA LYS A 350 23.58 -15.17 25.17
C LYS A 350 22.44 -15.12 26.18
N VAL A 351 21.21 -15.16 25.71
CA VAL A 351 20.01 -15.24 26.54
C VAL A 351 19.14 -16.38 26.02
N LEU A 352 18.32 -16.98 26.86
CA LEU A 352 17.51 -18.16 26.53
C LEU A 352 18.42 -19.34 26.16
N ARG A 353 18.05 -20.16 25.18
CA ARG A 353 18.82 -21.33 24.76
C ARG A 353 19.75 -20.98 23.60
N ASP A 354 20.33 -21.98 22.95
CA ASP A 354 21.28 -21.76 21.86
C ASP A 354 20.67 -20.94 20.70
N LYS A 355 21.48 -20.01 20.16
CA LYS A 355 21.20 -19.15 18.98
C LYS A 355 20.24 -17.97 19.22
N GLN A 356 20.10 -17.47 20.45
CA GLN A 356 19.47 -16.18 20.73
C GLN A 356 20.50 -15.22 21.33
N ASP A 357 20.65 -14.07 20.68
CA ASP A 357 21.67 -13.07 20.96
C ASP A 357 21.00 -11.76 21.36
N PHE A 358 21.27 -11.28 22.57
CA PHE A 358 20.75 -10.01 23.07
C PHE A 358 21.86 -8.96 23.13
N GLN A 359 21.55 -7.73 22.74
CA GLN A 359 22.43 -6.58 22.88
C GLN A 359 21.65 -5.46 23.55
N GLY A 360 22.10 -4.99 24.71
CA GLY A 360 21.38 -3.98 25.50
C GLY A 360 21.63 -4.08 27.00
N ASN A 361 20.74 -3.48 27.80
CA ASN A 361 20.83 -3.54 29.25
C ASN A 361 19.81 -4.52 29.82
N LEU A 362 20.19 -5.29 30.84
CA LEU A 362 19.30 -6.18 31.56
C LEU A 362 19.07 -5.67 32.99
N ILE A 363 17.90 -5.98 33.52
CA ILE A 363 17.57 -5.82 34.94
C ILE A 363 16.93 -7.11 35.44
N GLN A 364 17.54 -7.71 36.44
CA GLN A 364 17.01 -8.87 37.16
C GLN A 364 16.45 -8.39 38.51
N THR A 365 15.20 -8.76 38.79
CA THR A 365 14.58 -8.59 40.11
C THR A 365 14.20 -9.97 40.65
N SER A 366 13.73 -10.08 41.89
CA SER A 366 13.19 -11.35 42.41
C SER A 366 11.98 -11.88 41.62
N LEU A 367 11.35 -11.09 40.76
CA LEU A 367 10.14 -11.50 40.03
C LEU A 367 10.39 -11.85 38.56
N GLN A 368 11.34 -11.18 37.90
CA GLN A 368 11.53 -11.31 36.45
C GLN A 368 12.92 -10.84 35.99
N LEU A 369 13.29 -11.23 34.77
CA LEU A 369 14.35 -10.62 34.00
C LEU A 369 13.73 -9.74 32.92
N ALA A 370 14.16 -8.48 32.82
CA ALA A 370 13.76 -7.58 31.75
C ALA A 370 14.96 -6.99 31.03
N GLY A 371 14.79 -6.61 29.76
CA GLY A 371 15.85 -6.04 28.94
C GLY A 371 15.38 -4.90 28.05
N ASN A 372 16.26 -3.91 27.88
CA ASN A 372 16.13 -2.82 26.92
C ASN A 372 17.22 -3.00 25.86
N GLY A 373 16.83 -3.28 24.62
CA GLY A 373 17.78 -3.50 23.53
C GLY A 373 17.21 -4.23 22.33
N VAL A 374 18.04 -5.08 21.74
CA VAL A 374 17.74 -5.89 20.55
C VAL A 374 17.99 -7.36 20.85
N LEU A 375 16.96 -8.19 20.65
CA LEU A 375 17.08 -9.65 20.65
C LEU A 375 17.11 -10.14 19.20
N SER A 376 18.15 -10.87 18.82
CA SER A 376 18.34 -11.43 17.49
C SER A 376 18.37 -12.95 17.54
N TRP A 377 17.68 -13.61 16.61
CA TRP A 377 17.73 -15.07 16.46
C TRP A 377 17.40 -15.46 15.02
N ASP A 378 18.02 -16.52 14.52
CA ASP A 378 17.86 -16.96 13.13
C ASP A 378 18.05 -15.80 12.12
N GLN A 379 16.95 -15.26 11.55
CA GLN A 379 16.93 -14.09 10.66
C GLN A 379 16.01 -12.97 11.21
N ALA A 380 15.64 -13.03 12.48
CA ALA A 380 14.72 -12.10 13.13
C ALA A 380 15.43 -11.17 14.11
N LYS A 381 14.92 -9.95 14.22
CA LYS A 381 15.34 -8.94 15.19
C LYS A 381 14.12 -8.35 15.88
N LEU A 382 14.06 -8.49 17.19
CA LEU A 382 13.06 -7.87 18.05
C LEU A 382 13.72 -6.74 18.85
N THR A 383 13.24 -5.50 18.67
CA THR A 383 13.75 -4.33 19.38
C THR A 383 12.67 -3.80 20.33
N SER A 384 13.02 -3.57 21.59
CA SER A 384 12.11 -3.02 22.60
C SER A 384 12.87 -2.44 23.79
N ALA A 385 12.26 -1.43 24.43
CA ALA A 385 12.74 -0.89 25.70
C ALA A 385 12.30 -1.73 26.92
N ASP A 386 11.38 -2.69 26.75
CA ASP A 386 10.80 -3.48 27.84
C ASP A 386 10.52 -4.94 27.43
N MET A 387 11.57 -5.67 27.05
CA MET A 387 11.48 -7.12 26.86
C MET A 387 11.40 -7.81 28.22
N LYS A 388 10.38 -8.63 28.44
CA LYS A 388 10.25 -9.51 29.60
C LYS A 388 10.65 -10.91 29.20
N PHE A 389 11.74 -11.40 29.78
CA PHE A 389 12.24 -12.74 29.51
C PHE A 389 11.70 -13.75 30.51
N LYS A 390 11.30 -14.91 29.98
CA LYS A 390 10.93 -16.12 30.70
C LYS A 390 11.73 -17.29 30.12
N PRO A 391 11.74 -18.47 30.77
CA PRO A 391 12.40 -19.64 30.21
C PRO A 391 11.91 -19.91 28.78
N ASN A 392 12.81 -19.73 27.81
CA ASN A 392 12.58 -19.92 26.37
C ASN A 392 11.39 -19.11 25.79
N GLU A 393 11.09 -17.94 26.36
CA GLU A 393 10.00 -17.05 25.94
C GLU A 393 10.36 -15.57 26.16
N VAL A 394 9.94 -14.69 25.26
CA VAL A 394 10.10 -13.23 25.42
C VAL A 394 8.79 -12.51 25.08
N LYS A 395 8.43 -11.53 25.90
CA LYS A 395 7.27 -10.65 25.69
C LYS A 395 7.67 -9.20 25.66
N ALA A 396 7.01 -8.40 24.82
CA ALA A 396 7.15 -6.95 24.83
C ALA A 396 5.80 -6.31 24.52
N LYS A 397 5.39 -5.29 25.27
CA LYS A 397 4.14 -4.56 24.99
C LYS A 397 4.26 -3.64 23.78
N ILE A 398 5.44 -3.04 23.59
CA ILE A 398 5.76 -2.16 22.47
C ILE A 398 7.10 -2.62 21.93
N SER A 399 7.11 -3.00 20.66
CA SER A 399 8.31 -3.50 20.00
C SER A 399 8.26 -3.27 18.50
N GLN A 400 9.43 -3.42 17.88
CA GLN A 400 9.63 -3.54 16.45
C GLN A 400 10.15 -4.93 16.16
N ILE A 401 9.56 -5.59 15.17
CA ILE A 401 9.96 -6.92 14.70
C ILE A 401 10.32 -6.83 13.22
N GLU A 402 11.51 -7.33 12.89
CA GLU A 402 11.97 -7.52 11.53
C GLU A 402 12.33 -8.99 11.32
N ILE A 403 11.90 -9.57 10.21
CA ILE A 403 12.24 -10.94 9.83
C ILE A 403 12.78 -10.91 8.40
N GLY A 404 14.02 -11.37 8.25
CA GLY A 404 14.73 -11.49 6.98
C GLY A 404 14.12 -12.56 6.06
N ALA A 405 14.33 -12.39 4.76
CA ALA A 405 13.99 -13.40 3.76
C ALA A 405 14.99 -14.56 3.81
N ILE A 406 14.52 -15.78 3.52
CA ILE A 406 15.36 -16.98 3.59
C ILE A 406 16.31 -17.06 2.40
N SER A 407 15.91 -16.52 1.25
CA SER A 407 16.62 -16.62 -0.03
C SER A 407 17.40 -15.36 -0.42
N SER A 408 17.39 -14.30 0.42
CA SER A 408 18.04 -13.03 0.11
C SER A 408 18.30 -12.22 1.38
N ASP A 409 19.24 -11.26 1.33
CA ASP A 409 19.52 -10.33 2.43
C ASP A 409 18.42 -9.26 2.64
N LYS A 410 17.28 -9.38 1.95
CA LYS A 410 16.15 -8.44 2.07
C LYS A 410 15.27 -8.78 3.28
N ILE A 411 14.62 -7.75 3.82
CA ILE A 411 13.58 -7.93 4.86
C ILE A 411 12.31 -8.50 4.21
N ALA A 412 11.77 -9.56 4.78
CA ALA A 412 10.56 -10.22 4.32
C ALA A 412 9.30 -9.68 5.03
N PHE A 413 9.44 -9.34 6.31
CA PHE A 413 8.36 -8.84 7.16
C PHE A 413 8.92 -7.81 8.15
N ALA A 414 8.26 -6.66 8.26
CA ALA A 414 8.59 -5.64 9.25
C ALA A 414 7.33 -5.01 9.83
N SER A 415 7.24 -4.99 11.16
CA SER A 415 6.16 -4.32 11.88
C SER A 415 6.68 -3.50 13.05
N TYR A 416 6.05 -2.35 13.27
CA TYR A 416 6.44 -1.36 14.27
C TYR A 416 5.29 -1.12 15.24
N ASN A 417 5.60 -0.85 16.50
CA ASN A 417 4.60 -0.65 17.56
C ASN A 417 3.64 -1.84 17.69
N VAL A 418 4.22 -3.03 17.85
CA VAL A 418 3.48 -4.27 18.11
C VAL A 418 3.74 -4.79 19.52
N ALA A 419 2.71 -5.39 20.12
CA ALA A 419 2.87 -6.29 21.23
C ALA A 419 3.37 -7.64 20.70
N SER A 420 4.47 -8.14 21.24
CA SER A 420 5.14 -9.37 20.82
C SER A 420 5.09 -10.40 21.92
N ASP A 421 4.78 -11.64 21.55
CA ASP A 421 4.86 -12.84 22.39
C ASP A 421 5.57 -13.93 21.59
N VAL A 422 6.83 -14.20 21.90
CA VAL A 422 7.66 -15.16 21.15
C VAL A 422 8.03 -16.31 22.07
N ASN A 423 7.54 -17.49 21.75
CA ASN A 423 7.82 -18.72 22.46
C ASN A 423 8.75 -19.61 21.62
N PHE A 424 9.99 -19.79 22.08
CA PHE A 424 11.02 -20.55 21.38
C PHE A 424 10.89 -22.06 21.58
N THR A 425 10.04 -22.51 22.52
CA THR A 425 9.73 -23.95 22.71
C THR A 425 8.74 -24.43 21.65
N THR A 426 7.65 -23.70 21.44
CA THR A 426 6.69 -23.98 20.37
C THR A 426 7.16 -23.45 19.02
N ARG A 427 8.16 -22.55 19.01
CA ARG A 427 8.70 -21.83 17.84
C ARG A 427 7.60 -21.02 17.14
N ILE A 428 6.79 -20.33 17.94
CA ILE A 428 5.70 -19.45 17.51
C ILE A 428 5.96 -18.03 18.01
N GLY A 429 5.82 -17.04 17.13
CA GLY A 429 5.76 -15.62 17.48
C GLY A 429 4.39 -15.04 17.16
N ASP A 430 3.68 -14.56 18.17
CA ASP A 430 2.43 -13.83 18.02
C ASP A 430 2.69 -12.32 18.16
N PHE A 431 2.30 -11.55 17.14
CA PHE A 431 2.48 -10.10 17.09
C PHE A 431 1.13 -9.42 16.88
N LYS A 432 0.82 -8.43 17.72
CA LYS A 432 -0.43 -7.68 17.66
C LYS A 432 -0.15 -6.20 17.54
N ALA A 433 -0.64 -5.55 16.49
CA ALA A 433 -0.51 -4.11 16.32
C ALA A 433 -1.17 -3.36 17.48
N ASN A 434 -0.46 -2.38 18.05
CA ASN A 434 -1.00 -1.60 19.15
C ASN A 434 -2.04 -0.58 18.68
N GLU A 435 -1.87 -0.05 17.47
CA GLU A 435 -2.70 1.00 16.83
C GLU A 435 -3.36 0.50 15.54
N THR A 436 -4.58 0.96 15.24
CA THR A 436 -5.24 0.67 13.97
C THR A 436 -4.67 1.52 12.83
N GLY A 437 -4.75 1.02 11.61
CA GLY A 437 -4.32 1.73 10.40
C GLY A 437 -2.79 1.82 10.18
N LYS A 438 -1.95 1.38 11.13
CA LYS A 438 -0.51 1.25 10.90
C LYS A 438 -0.23 0.15 9.89
N LEU A 439 0.72 0.41 9.00
CA LEU A 439 1.12 -0.53 7.96
C LEU A 439 2.22 -1.45 8.49
N THR A 440 2.01 -2.74 8.31
CA THR A 440 3.06 -3.75 8.38
C THR A 440 3.57 -4.00 6.97
N ASP A 441 4.87 -3.86 6.79
CA ASP A 441 5.51 -3.90 5.48
C ASP A 441 5.96 -5.33 5.15
N PHE A 442 5.81 -5.69 3.88
CA PHE A 442 6.35 -6.88 3.24
C PHE A 442 7.31 -6.43 2.14
N PRO A 443 8.54 -5.96 2.48
CA PRO A 443 9.41 -5.31 1.52
C PRO A 443 9.77 -6.20 0.33
N PHE A 444 9.96 -7.51 0.57
CA PHE A 444 10.19 -8.51 -0.48
C PHE A 444 9.08 -8.53 -1.55
N ASN A 445 7.82 -8.40 -1.15
CA ASN A 445 6.68 -8.37 -2.08
C ASN A 445 6.33 -6.96 -2.56
N ALA A 446 7.00 -5.91 -2.07
CA ALA A 446 6.65 -4.50 -2.30
C ALA A 446 5.16 -4.20 -1.99
N TYR A 447 4.64 -4.75 -0.89
CA TYR A 447 3.29 -4.52 -0.38
C TYR A 447 3.33 -4.22 1.12
N ALA A 448 2.24 -3.64 1.63
CA ALA A 448 1.99 -3.51 3.05
C ALA A 448 0.54 -3.82 3.37
N SER A 449 0.27 -4.21 4.62
CA SER A 449 -1.08 -4.55 5.11
C SER A 449 -1.42 -3.73 6.35
N THR A 450 -2.70 -3.39 6.51
CA THR A 450 -3.23 -2.79 7.75
C THR A 450 -3.77 -3.82 8.75
N MET A 451 -3.62 -5.13 8.51
CA MET A 451 -4.03 -6.18 9.45
C MET A 451 -3.35 -5.99 10.82
N ASP A 452 -3.94 -6.50 11.89
CA ASP A 452 -3.53 -6.20 13.27
C ASP A 452 -3.04 -7.43 14.04
N GLU A 453 -3.21 -8.65 13.53
CA GLU A 453 -2.68 -9.86 14.16
C GLU A 453 -1.83 -10.66 13.18
N TYR A 454 -0.63 -11.04 13.64
CA TYR A 454 0.37 -11.78 12.88
C TYR A 454 0.86 -12.95 13.71
N LYS A 455 0.87 -14.15 13.12
CA LYS A 455 1.37 -15.35 13.76
C LYS A 455 2.47 -15.97 12.91
N TRP A 456 3.69 -15.92 13.41
CA TRP A 456 4.85 -16.51 12.78
C TRP A 456 5.09 -17.92 13.30
N ASP A 457 4.94 -18.92 12.42
CA ASP A 457 5.36 -20.30 12.67
C ASP A 457 6.79 -20.46 12.11
N MET A 458 7.79 -20.49 12.99
CA MET A 458 9.19 -20.50 12.58
C MET A 458 9.61 -21.84 11.96
N ASN A 459 8.89 -22.94 12.28
CA ASN A 459 9.16 -24.27 11.72
C ASN A 459 8.62 -24.41 10.30
N LYS A 460 7.37 -23.95 10.08
CA LYS A 460 6.77 -23.91 8.75
C LYS A 460 7.35 -22.80 7.88
N GLN A 461 7.95 -21.78 8.51
CA GLN A 461 8.45 -20.57 7.88
C GLN A 461 7.31 -19.80 7.18
N THR A 462 6.22 -19.60 7.92
CA THR A 462 5.02 -18.92 7.45
C THR A 462 4.56 -17.87 8.44
N ILE A 463 4.05 -16.75 7.95
CA ILE A 463 3.39 -15.74 8.77
C ILE A 463 1.92 -15.72 8.35
N GLU A 464 1.03 -16.07 9.27
CA GLU A 464 -0.41 -15.88 9.10
C GLU A 464 -0.75 -14.45 9.50
N LEU A 465 -1.50 -13.75 8.66
CA LEU A 465 -2.04 -12.42 8.93
C LEU A 465 -3.55 -12.55 9.07
N ASN A 466 -4.11 -11.95 10.11
CA ASN A 466 -5.55 -11.96 10.35
C ASN A 466 -6.06 -10.55 10.67
N LYS A 467 -7.29 -10.29 10.25
CA LYS A 467 -8.11 -9.19 10.77
C LYS A 467 -8.57 -9.56 12.18
N GLY A 468 -7.83 -9.09 13.17
CA GLY A 468 -8.12 -9.21 14.58
C GLY A 468 -9.27 -8.33 15.07
N PRO A 469 -9.59 -8.44 16.35
CA PRO A 469 -10.75 -7.76 16.95
C PRO A 469 -10.61 -6.24 16.96
N LYS A 470 -9.40 -5.65 16.90
CA LYS A 470 -9.25 -4.18 16.88
C LYS A 470 -9.76 -3.58 15.59
N LEU A 471 -9.68 -4.32 14.48
CA LEU A 471 -10.21 -3.90 13.19
C LEU A 471 -11.67 -4.30 12.97
N ALA A 472 -12.42 -4.74 13.99
CA ALA A 472 -13.79 -5.25 13.81
C ALA A 472 -14.71 -4.31 13.01
N LYS A 473 -14.58 -2.99 13.19
CA LYS A 473 -15.36 -1.96 12.50
C LYS A 473 -14.65 -1.34 11.27
N GLU A 474 -13.39 -1.68 11.06
CA GLU A 474 -12.55 -1.12 9.99
C GLU A 474 -12.30 -2.13 8.86
N LYS A 475 -11.82 -1.64 7.71
CA LYS A 475 -11.40 -2.51 6.60
C LYS A 475 -9.91 -2.80 6.71
N SER A 476 -9.53 -4.07 6.59
CA SER A 476 -8.14 -4.49 6.43
C SER A 476 -7.80 -4.49 4.94
N ILE A 477 -6.73 -3.79 4.59
CA ILE A 477 -6.33 -3.57 3.19
C ILE A 477 -4.87 -3.94 2.99
N PHE A 478 -4.58 -4.45 1.79
CA PHE A 478 -3.24 -4.47 1.23
C PHE A 478 -3.06 -3.28 0.31
N ILE A 479 -1.87 -2.67 0.35
CA ILE A 479 -1.49 -1.53 -0.49
C ILE A 479 -0.13 -1.83 -1.12
N SER A 480 -0.03 -1.65 -2.43
CA SER A 480 1.23 -1.74 -3.15
C SER A 480 2.15 -0.58 -2.79
N LYS A 481 3.41 -0.89 -2.52
CA LYS A 481 4.49 0.07 -2.28
C LYS A 481 5.30 0.36 -3.55
N ASP A 482 5.05 -0.36 -4.64
CA ASP A 482 5.66 -0.08 -5.93
C ASP A 482 5.02 1.17 -6.57
N PRO A 483 5.79 2.26 -6.80
CA PRO A 483 5.29 3.47 -7.43
C PRO A 483 4.67 3.24 -8.81
N ALA A 484 5.14 2.23 -9.56
CA ALA A 484 4.61 1.88 -10.88
C ALA A 484 3.16 1.41 -10.82
N GLN A 485 2.70 0.89 -9.68
CA GLN A 485 1.33 0.41 -9.48
C GLN A 485 0.36 1.49 -8.99
N GLN A 486 0.83 2.73 -8.77
CA GLN A 486 0.03 3.90 -8.38
C GLN A 486 -0.87 3.67 -7.15
N GLY A 487 -0.35 2.98 -6.15
CA GLY A 487 -1.07 2.71 -4.91
C GLY A 487 -2.26 1.77 -5.09
N LEU A 488 -2.13 0.76 -5.96
CA LEU A 488 -3.06 -0.35 -6.06
C LEU A 488 -3.34 -0.92 -4.67
N ARG A 489 -4.62 -1.08 -4.34
CA ARG A 489 -5.06 -1.59 -3.03
C ARG A 489 -6.31 -2.43 -3.16
N PHE A 490 -6.47 -3.36 -2.25
CA PHE A 490 -7.63 -4.24 -2.17
C PHE A 490 -7.85 -4.68 -0.72
N GLU A 491 -9.08 -5.07 -0.42
CA GLU A 491 -9.46 -5.59 0.90
C GLU A 491 -9.10 -7.07 1.02
N SER A 492 -8.68 -7.50 2.20
CA SER A 492 -8.49 -8.90 2.56
C SER A 492 -8.60 -9.03 4.06
N THR A 493 -9.24 -10.07 4.58
CA THR A 493 -9.38 -10.30 6.03
C THR A 493 -8.42 -11.35 6.57
N LYS A 494 -7.76 -12.09 5.69
CA LYS A 494 -6.80 -13.15 6.03
C LYS A 494 -5.75 -13.29 4.95
N ALA A 495 -4.50 -13.50 5.32
CA ALA A 495 -3.45 -13.86 4.38
C ALA A 495 -2.44 -14.82 5.00
N LEU A 496 -1.72 -15.55 4.15
CA LEU A 496 -0.57 -16.37 4.53
C LEU A 496 0.64 -15.90 3.73
N PHE A 497 1.68 -15.48 4.42
CA PHE A 497 2.98 -15.23 3.80
C PHE A 497 3.86 -16.47 3.94
N ASP A 498 4.13 -17.12 2.82
CA ASP A 498 5.07 -18.25 2.72
C ASP A 498 6.47 -17.70 2.48
N MET A 499 7.31 -17.73 3.51
CA MET A 499 8.65 -17.13 3.47
C MET A 499 9.61 -17.93 2.59
N LYS A 500 9.39 -19.25 2.41
CA LYS A 500 10.23 -20.10 1.56
C LYS A 500 10.04 -19.74 0.09
N LYS A 501 8.80 -19.49 -0.32
CA LYS A 501 8.44 -19.13 -1.69
C LYS A 501 8.46 -17.62 -1.95
N GLY A 502 8.41 -16.80 -0.89
CA GLY A 502 8.27 -15.35 -0.99
C GLY A 502 6.92 -14.93 -1.58
N ILE A 503 5.84 -15.66 -1.27
CA ILE A 503 4.49 -15.44 -1.81
C ILE A 503 3.54 -15.08 -0.68
N ILE A 504 2.78 -14.00 -0.87
CA ILE A 504 1.62 -13.66 -0.03
C ILE A 504 0.38 -14.25 -0.72
N TYR A 505 -0.29 -15.18 -0.04
CA TYR A 505 -1.60 -15.70 -0.40
C TYR A 505 -2.66 -14.91 0.37
N ALA A 506 -3.28 -13.91 -0.27
CA ALA A 506 -4.37 -13.16 0.35
C ALA A 506 -5.71 -13.84 0.05
N GLU A 507 -6.51 -14.02 1.10
CA GLU A 507 -7.82 -14.67 1.08
C GLU A 507 -8.92 -13.68 1.46
N ASN A 508 -10.17 -14.06 1.17
CA ASN A 508 -11.36 -13.23 1.39
C ASN A 508 -11.21 -11.84 0.76
N VAL A 509 -10.70 -11.80 -0.48
CA VAL A 509 -10.61 -10.60 -1.32
C VAL A 509 -11.93 -10.43 -2.07
N PRO A 510 -12.86 -9.56 -1.61
CA PRO A 510 -14.17 -9.45 -2.22
C PRO A 510 -14.09 -8.91 -3.65
N HIS A 511 -13.19 -7.96 -3.89
CA HIS A 511 -12.90 -7.41 -5.21
C HIS A 511 -11.61 -6.59 -5.22
N ILE A 512 -11.15 -6.26 -6.42
CA ILE A 512 -10.06 -5.32 -6.70
C ILE A 512 -10.60 -4.28 -7.68
N ASP A 513 -10.56 -3.02 -7.27
CA ASP A 513 -10.95 -1.91 -8.13
C ASP A 513 -9.75 -1.49 -8.99
N VAL A 514 -9.91 -1.52 -10.30
CA VAL A 514 -8.88 -1.13 -11.29
C VAL A 514 -9.51 -0.20 -12.31
N ALA A 515 -8.96 1.02 -12.41
CA ALA A 515 -9.51 2.08 -13.25
C ALA A 515 -11.00 2.35 -12.93
N ASP A 516 -11.90 2.30 -13.91
CA ASP A 516 -13.35 2.40 -13.69
C ASP A 516 -14.01 1.04 -13.36
N SER A 517 -13.28 -0.07 -13.39
CA SER A 517 -13.80 -1.44 -13.29
C SER A 517 -13.64 -2.06 -11.90
N ARG A 518 -14.38 -3.15 -11.67
CA ARG A 518 -14.26 -4.00 -10.47
C ARG A 518 -14.03 -5.44 -10.86
N VAL A 519 -12.91 -6.00 -10.40
CA VAL A 519 -12.53 -7.39 -10.65
C VAL A 519 -12.82 -8.23 -9.41
N PHE A 520 -13.46 -9.37 -9.59
CA PHE A 520 -13.78 -10.34 -8.54
C PHE A 520 -12.90 -11.58 -8.73
N PRO A 521 -11.89 -11.79 -7.87
CA PRO A 521 -11.02 -12.97 -7.95
C PRO A 521 -11.80 -14.27 -7.73
N TYR A 522 -11.39 -15.34 -8.42
CA TYR A 522 -11.97 -16.66 -8.20
C TYR A 522 -11.68 -17.16 -6.78
N ASN A 523 -12.71 -17.67 -6.09
CA ASN A 523 -12.67 -18.08 -4.68
C ASN A 523 -12.16 -16.99 -3.72
N GLU A 524 -12.24 -15.71 -4.08
CA GLU A 524 -11.77 -14.58 -3.26
C GLU A 524 -10.28 -14.68 -2.88
N LYS A 525 -9.46 -15.32 -3.72
CA LYS A 525 -8.02 -15.53 -3.49
C LYS A 525 -7.16 -14.82 -4.52
N ILE A 526 -6.02 -14.30 -4.06
CA ILE A 526 -4.97 -13.77 -4.91
C ILE A 526 -3.58 -14.16 -4.39
N GLU A 527 -2.61 -14.15 -5.29
CA GLU A 527 -1.20 -14.44 -4.98
C GLU A 527 -0.34 -13.25 -5.38
N ILE A 528 0.49 -12.78 -4.47
CA ILE A 528 1.45 -11.69 -4.71
C ILE A 528 2.85 -12.25 -4.53
N ARG A 529 3.67 -12.17 -5.57
CA ARG A 529 5.07 -12.60 -5.58
C ARG A 529 6.00 -11.40 -5.33
N GLU A 530 7.31 -11.60 -5.48
CA GLU A 530 8.31 -10.55 -5.34
C GLU A 530 8.00 -9.34 -6.27
N ASN A 531 8.42 -8.14 -5.86
CA ASN A 531 8.35 -6.91 -6.67
C ASN A 531 6.91 -6.58 -7.12
N ALA A 532 5.96 -6.65 -6.20
CA ALA A 532 4.54 -6.34 -6.39
C ALA A 532 3.84 -7.16 -7.49
N ASN A 533 4.39 -8.31 -7.89
CA ASN A 533 3.85 -9.10 -8.98
C ASN A 533 2.62 -9.91 -8.55
N MET A 534 1.42 -9.35 -8.73
CA MET A 534 0.15 -10.06 -8.56
C MET A 534 -0.03 -11.10 -9.67
N GLN A 535 -0.25 -12.35 -9.30
CA GLN A 535 -0.47 -13.44 -10.25
C GLN A 535 -1.69 -13.18 -11.14
N THR A 536 -1.63 -13.62 -12.39
CA THR A 536 -2.77 -13.53 -13.32
C THR A 536 -3.97 -14.26 -12.74
N LEU A 537 -5.06 -13.53 -12.53
CA LEU A 537 -6.31 -14.06 -12.04
C LEU A 537 -6.93 -14.95 -13.12
N GLN A 538 -7.25 -16.19 -12.76
CA GLN A 538 -7.94 -17.15 -13.62
C GLN A 538 -9.39 -17.26 -13.18
N LYS A 539 -10.32 -17.48 -14.12
CA LYS A 539 -11.75 -17.64 -13.85
C LYS A 539 -12.37 -16.48 -13.06
N ALA A 540 -11.78 -15.29 -13.16
CA ALA A 540 -12.28 -14.10 -12.49
C ALA A 540 -13.58 -13.62 -13.13
N LYS A 541 -14.34 -12.81 -12.40
CA LYS A 541 -15.40 -11.99 -12.99
C LYS A 541 -14.96 -10.54 -12.99
N MET A 542 -15.49 -9.75 -13.91
CA MET A 542 -15.16 -8.34 -14.01
C MET A 542 -16.41 -7.55 -14.38
N LEU A 543 -16.67 -6.49 -13.63
CA LEU A 543 -17.67 -5.49 -13.94
C LEU A 543 -16.97 -4.32 -14.62
N ALA A 544 -17.21 -4.13 -15.92
CA ALA A 544 -16.67 -3.01 -16.67
C ALA A 544 -17.60 -1.80 -16.53
N SER A 545 -17.04 -0.74 -15.93
CA SER A 545 -17.67 0.36 -15.17
C SER A 545 -18.39 -0.08 -13.89
N ARG A 546 -17.89 0.41 -12.76
CA ARG A 546 -18.48 0.28 -11.42
C ARG A 546 -19.77 1.08 -11.23
N ASP A 547 -19.92 2.15 -12.02
CA ASP A 547 -20.99 3.13 -11.85
C ASP A 547 -22.25 2.69 -12.60
N ASN A 548 -22.13 2.43 -13.91
CA ASN A 548 -23.27 2.03 -14.75
C ASN A 548 -23.59 0.53 -14.67
N LYS A 549 -22.59 -0.31 -14.36
CA LYS A 549 -22.72 -1.77 -14.20
C LYS A 549 -23.32 -2.48 -15.43
N ASN A 550 -23.12 -1.92 -16.63
CA ASN A 550 -23.73 -2.42 -17.87
C ASN A 550 -23.12 -3.75 -18.34
N HIS A 551 -21.86 -4.02 -18.00
CA HIS A 551 -21.13 -5.15 -18.55
C HIS A 551 -20.52 -6.04 -17.48
N GLU A 552 -21.06 -7.25 -17.35
CA GLU A 552 -20.47 -8.33 -16.56
C GLU A 552 -19.72 -9.30 -17.48
N LEU A 553 -18.39 -9.33 -17.32
CA LEU A 553 -17.49 -10.27 -17.98
C LEU A 553 -17.22 -11.44 -17.02
N PHE A 554 -17.17 -12.66 -17.56
CA PHE A 554 -16.98 -13.88 -16.79
C PHE A 554 -15.92 -14.79 -17.45
N ASP A 555 -15.47 -15.80 -16.70
CA ASP A 555 -14.36 -16.67 -17.11
C ASP A 555 -13.12 -15.87 -17.56
N ALA A 556 -12.82 -14.82 -16.80
CA ALA A 556 -11.80 -13.85 -17.15
C ALA A 556 -10.41 -14.33 -16.74
N LYS A 557 -9.45 -14.18 -17.65
CA LYS A 557 -8.01 -14.30 -17.43
C LYS A 557 -7.40 -12.90 -17.40
N LEU A 558 -7.18 -12.35 -16.22
CA LEU A 558 -6.82 -10.93 -16.03
C LEU A 558 -5.48 -10.77 -15.33
N LYS A 559 -4.60 -9.95 -15.91
CA LYS A 559 -3.36 -9.48 -15.30
C LYS A 559 -3.55 -8.04 -14.83
N ILE A 560 -3.51 -7.83 -13.52
CA ILE A 560 -3.50 -6.51 -12.90
C ILE A 560 -2.05 -6.11 -12.67
N ALA A 561 -1.62 -5.03 -13.31
CA ALA A 561 -0.27 -4.49 -13.20
C ALA A 561 -0.21 -3.22 -12.34
N GLY A 562 -1.36 -2.63 -11.99
CA GLY A 562 -1.45 -1.42 -11.17
C GLY A 562 -2.87 -0.88 -11.10
N ARG A 563 -3.07 0.24 -10.38
CA ARG A 563 -4.39 0.86 -10.18
C ARG A 563 -5.09 1.27 -11.48
N TYR A 564 -4.34 1.62 -12.53
CA TYR A 564 -4.84 2.00 -13.84
C TYR A 564 -4.30 1.11 -14.97
N ALA A 565 -3.86 -0.11 -14.64
CA ALA A 565 -3.25 -1.02 -15.60
C ALA A 565 -3.79 -2.44 -15.42
N LEU A 566 -4.64 -2.86 -16.35
CA LEU A 566 -5.20 -4.19 -16.45
C LEU A 566 -5.16 -4.65 -17.91
N SER A 567 -4.87 -5.93 -18.10
CA SER A 567 -4.93 -6.58 -19.40
C SER A 567 -5.47 -8.00 -19.27
N GLY A 568 -6.07 -8.54 -20.32
CA GLY A 568 -6.52 -9.93 -20.27
C GLY A 568 -7.52 -10.31 -21.34
N ALA A 569 -8.27 -11.37 -21.08
CA ALA A 569 -9.33 -11.89 -21.93
C ALA A 569 -10.51 -12.33 -21.04
N ALA A 570 -11.74 -12.27 -21.56
CA ALA A 570 -12.91 -12.75 -20.85
C ALA A 570 -14.08 -13.05 -21.81
N SER A 571 -15.06 -13.78 -21.30
CA SER A 571 -16.32 -14.02 -21.99
C SER A 571 -17.38 -13.01 -21.57
N TYR A 572 -18.31 -12.69 -22.47
CA TYR A 572 -19.42 -11.78 -22.26
C TYR A 572 -20.71 -12.39 -22.80
N LYS A 573 -21.82 -12.21 -22.08
CA LYS A 573 -23.14 -12.66 -22.54
C LYS A 573 -23.84 -11.53 -23.28
N TYR A 574 -23.83 -11.60 -24.61
CA TYR A 574 -24.68 -10.76 -25.43
C TYR A 574 -26.13 -11.22 -25.33
N LYS A 575 -27.06 -10.28 -25.17
CA LYS A 575 -28.50 -10.54 -25.09
C LYS A 575 -29.15 -9.89 -26.30
N ASP A 576 -29.79 -10.69 -27.14
CA ASP A 576 -30.61 -10.20 -28.24
C ASP A 576 -31.99 -9.70 -27.75
N LYS A 577 -32.84 -9.28 -28.69
CA LYS A 577 -34.23 -8.85 -28.45
C LYS A 577 -35.04 -9.80 -27.57
N HIS A 578 -34.84 -11.12 -27.70
CA HIS A 578 -35.55 -12.15 -26.93
C HIS A 578 -34.85 -12.53 -25.63
N ARG A 579 -33.80 -11.78 -25.25
CA ARG A 579 -32.90 -12.07 -24.12
C ARG A 579 -32.25 -13.44 -24.22
N THR A 580 -32.08 -13.95 -25.44
CA THR A 580 -31.31 -15.17 -25.70
C THR A 580 -29.85 -14.85 -25.46
N ASN A 581 -29.21 -15.63 -24.59
CA ASN A 581 -27.79 -15.41 -24.29
C ASN A 581 -26.92 -16.06 -25.38
N GLN A 582 -26.08 -15.26 -26.02
CA GLN A 582 -24.98 -15.72 -26.86
C GLN A 582 -23.66 -15.30 -26.24
N VAL A 583 -22.67 -16.20 -26.23
CA VAL A 583 -21.37 -15.92 -25.61
C VAL A 583 -20.43 -15.32 -26.64
N LEU A 584 -19.92 -14.13 -26.34
CA LEU A 584 -18.82 -13.49 -27.06
C LEU A 584 -17.53 -13.69 -26.27
N TYR A 585 -16.45 -14.02 -26.97
CA TYR A 585 -15.11 -14.10 -26.38
C TYR A 585 -14.30 -12.86 -26.75
N PHE A 586 -13.91 -12.08 -25.74
CA PHE A 586 -13.01 -10.95 -25.89
C PHE A 586 -11.59 -11.41 -25.54
N ASP A 587 -10.70 -11.46 -26.53
CA ASP A 587 -9.32 -11.92 -26.40
C ASP A 587 -8.37 -10.81 -25.91
N LYS A 588 -8.83 -9.55 -25.95
CA LYS A 588 -8.07 -8.39 -25.49
C LYS A 588 -8.95 -7.43 -24.71
N ILE A 589 -8.67 -7.33 -23.42
CA ILE A 589 -9.24 -6.36 -22.48
C ILE A 589 -8.11 -5.44 -22.04
N ARG A 590 -8.37 -4.13 -21.96
CA ARG A 590 -7.41 -3.15 -21.46
C ARG A 590 -8.09 -1.92 -20.87
N VAL A 591 -7.37 -1.23 -19.99
CA VAL A 591 -7.65 0.17 -19.67
C VAL A 591 -7.21 1.04 -20.86
N VAL A 592 -7.98 2.07 -21.22
CA VAL A 592 -7.65 2.93 -22.37
C VAL A 592 -6.33 3.65 -22.15
N SER A 593 -6.20 4.37 -21.04
CA SER A 593 -4.97 5.05 -20.64
C SER A 593 -4.98 5.39 -19.14
N LYS A 594 -3.98 6.14 -18.66
CA LYS A 594 -4.00 6.67 -17.28
C LYS A 594 -4.99 7.82 -17.10
N THR A 595 -5.27 8.60 -18.14
CA THR A 595 -6.19 9.76 -18.12
C THR A 595 -7.62 9.38 -18.49
N ASP A 596 -7.78 8.30 -19.24
CA ASP A 596 -9.07 7.68 -19.56
C ASP A 596 -9.12 6.29 -18.93
N SER A 597 -9.81 6.21 -17.80
CA SER A 597 -9.93 5.01 -16.99
C SER A 597 -10.94 3.99 -17.52
N SER A 598 -11.51 4.20 -18.71
CA SER A 598 -12.48 3.28 -19.30
C SER A 598 -11.84 1.94 -19.71
N ILE A 599 -12.65 0.88 -19.68
CA ILE A 599 -12.29 -0.44 -20.17
C ILE A 599 -12.76 -0.60 -21.60
N ILE A 600 -11.86 -1.09 -22.45
CA ILE A 600 -12.19 -1.58 -23.79
C ILE A 600 -11.88 -3.07 -23.86
N ALA A 601 -12.82 -3.84 -24.38
CA ALA A 601 -12.67 -5.26 -24.69
C ALA A 601 -12.96 -5.49 -26.17
N THR A 602 -12.02 -6.09 -26.89
CA THR A 602 -12.14 -6.43 -28.32
C THR A 602 -12.08 -7.94 -28.51
N GLY A 603 -12.83 -8.44 -29.49
CA GLY A 603 -12.95 -9.86 -29.79
C GLY A 603 -13.41 -10.08 -31.22
N THR A 604 -13.26 -11.31 -31.72
CA THR A 604 -13.61 -11.67 -33.10
C THR A 604 -14.65 -12.79 -33.11
N VAL A 605 -15.71 -12.59 -33.88
CA VAL A 605 -16.79 -13.54 -34.14
C VAL A 605 -16.52 -14.23 -35.47
N ALA A 606 -16.15 -15.51 -35.43
CA ALA A 606 -15.95 -16.33 -36.62
C ALA A 606 -17.29 -16.74 -37.26
N ASP A 607 -17.31 -16.96 -38.58
CA ASP A 607 -18.50 -17.45 -39.31
C ASP A 607 -19.01 -18.78 -38.71
N SER A 608 -18.10 -19.69 -38.34
CA SER A 608 -18.40 -20.97 -37.71
C SER A 608 -19.08 -20.88 -36.34
N SER A 609 -19.12 -19.70 -35.72
CA SER A 609 -19.81 -19.50 -34.43
C SER A 609 -21.34 -19.50 -34.57
N GLY A 610 -21.87 -19.24 -35.78
CA GLY A 610 -23.30 -19.08 -35.99
C GLY A 610 -23.94 -17.94 -35.19
N PHE A 611 -23.14 -16.97 -34.74
CA PHE A 611 -23.59 -15.83 -33.94
C PHE A 611 -24.60 -14.97 -34.71
N LYS A 612 -25.64 -14.53 -33.99
CA LYS A 612 -26.71 -13.71 -34.53
C LYS A 612 -26.74 -12.38 -33.80
N VAL A 613 -26.64 -11.28 -34.52
CA VAL A 613 -26.80 -9.94 -33.92
C VAL A 613 -28.26 -9.71 -33.57
N SER A 614 -29.19 -10.15 -34.42
CA SER A 614 -30.64 -10.11 -34.23
C SER A 614 -31.24 -11.47 -34.57
N PRO A 615 -32.45 -11.83 -34.11
CA PRO A 615 -33.19 -12.96 -34.66
C PRO A 615 -33.13 -12.95 -36.19
N LYS A 616 -32.79 -14.10 -36.77
CA LYS A 616 -32.65 -14.30 -38.22
C LYS A 616 -31.59 -13.43 -38.93
N ILE A 617 -30.70 -12.75 -38.22
CA ILE A 617 -29.60 -11.99 -38.83
C ILE A 617 -28.26 -12.45 -38.23
N GLY A 618 -27.47 -13.14 -39.05
CA GLY A 618 -26.13 -13.59 -38.67
C GLY A 618 -25.14 -12.42 -38.65
N PHE A 619 -24.11 -12.52 -37.82
CA PHE A 619 -22.98 -11.59 -37.80
C PHE A 619 -21.64 -12.33 -37.72
N LYS A 620 -20.64 -11.84 -38.45
CA LYS A 620 -19.23 -12.21 -38.29
C LYS A 620 -18.32 -10.99 -38.39
N GLY A 621 -17.21 -10.99 -37.68
CA GLY A 621 -16.24 -9.88 -37.66
C GLY A 621 -15.83 -9.46 -36.26
N ILE A 622 -15.35 -8.23 -36.12
CA ILE A 622 -14.81 -7.69 -34.87
C ILE A 622 -15.95 -7.11 -34.03
N THR A 623 -15.94 -7.40 -32.73
CA THR A 623 -16.82 -6.77 -31.74
C THR A 623 -16.00 -6.02 -30.71
N GLU A 624 -16.49 -4.87 -30.28
CA GLU A 624 -15.87 -4.05 -29.25
C GLU A 624 -16.89 -3.66 -28.18
N LEU A 625 -16.52 -3.88 -26.93
CA LEU A 625 -17.24 -3.45 -25.73
C LEU A 625 -16.45 -2.30 -25.09
N SER A 626 -17.16 -1.24 -24.74
CA SER A 626 -16.62 -0.08 -24.03
C SER A 626 -17.40 0.11 -22.73
N SER A 627 -16.71 0.22 -21.59
CA SER A 627 -17.37 0.44 -20.29
C SER A 627 -18.26 1.68 -20.23
N LEU A 628 -18.05 2.68 -21.09
CA LEU A 628 -18.84 3.91 -21.16
C LEU A 628 -20.20 3.75 -21.84
N ASN A 629 -20.42 2.69 -22.63
CA ASN A 629 -21.58 2.57 -23.52
C ASN A 629 -22.30 1.25 -23.26
N GLN A 630 -23.61 1.27 -23.04
CA GLN A 630 -24.39 0.06 -22.77
C GLN A 630 -24.37 -0.95 -23.92
N ASP A 631 -24.36 -0.46 -25.17
CA ASP A 631 -24.38 -1.28 -26.37
C ASP A 631 -22.98 -1.50 -26.93
N ILE A 632 -22.78 -2.68 -27.54
CA ILE A 632 -21.49 -3.09 -28.11
C ILE A 632 -21.41 -2.79 -29.61
N VAL A 633 -20.21 -2.53 -30.09
CA VAL A 633 -19.93 -2.26 -31.51
C VAL A 633 -19.77 -3.58 -32.25
N PHE A 634 -20.39 -3.67 -33.42
CA PHE A 634 -20.25 -4.77 -34.37
C PHE A 634 -19.67 -4.22 -35.68
N ASN A 635 -18.42 -4.57 -35.98
CA ASN A 635 -17.69 -4.15 -37.17
C ASN A 635 -17.24 -5.38 -37.98
N GLY A 636 -17.96 -5.67 -39.05
CA GLY A 636 -17.77 -6.87 -39.87
C GLY A 636 -18.82 -6.98 -40.96
N TYR A 637 -19.54 -8.09 -40.94
CA TYR A 637 -20.52 -8.44 -41.96
C TYR A 637 -21.77 -9.04 -41.32
N VAL A 638 -22.92 -8.75 -41.92
CA VAL A 638 -24.22 -9.30 -41.55
C VAL A 638 -24.83 -10.05 -42.72
N LYS A 639 -25.69 -11.03 -42.42
CA LYS A 639 -26.37 -11.86 -43.41
C LYS A 639 -27.81 -12.19 -42.97
N PRO A 640 -28.84 -11.93 -43.80
CA PRO A 640 -30.19 -12.43 -43.55
C PRO A 640 -30.22 -13.96 -43.58
N LEU A 641 -30.82 -14.60 -42.59
CA LEU A 641 -30.91 -16.05 -42.45
C LEU A 641 -32.33 -16.55 -42.77
N HIS A 642 -32.74 -16.42 -44.03
CA HIS A 642 -34.01 -16.94 -44.55
C HIS A 642 -33.87 -18.36 -45.12
N SER A 643 -35.01 -19.04 -45.28
CA SER A 643 -35.13 -20.41 -45.77
C SER A 643 -35.30 -20.52 -47.31
N LEU A 644 -35.43 -19.39 -48.01
CA LEU A 644 -35.60 -19.33 -49.48
C LEU A 644 -34.32 -19.73 -50.23
N THR A 645 -34.19 -21.00 -50.57
CA THR A 645 -32.99 -21.57 -51.23
C THR A 645 -32.82 -21.14 -52.68
N GLU A 646 -33.90 -20.72 -53.36
CA GLU A 646 -33.83 -20.22 -54.74
C GLU A 646 -33.07 -18.89 -54.84
N TRP A 647 -33.10 -18.07 -53.78
CA TRP A 647 -32.56 -16.71 -53.77
C TRP A 647 -31.69 -16.50 -52.53
N PRO A 648 -30.54 -17.18 -52.40
CA PRO A 648 -29.72 -17.11 -51.21
C PRO A 648 -29.16 -15.71 -50.98
N SER A 649 -29.12 -15.30 -49.72
CA SER A 649 -28.44 -14.08 -49.27
C SER A 649 -26.92 -14.28 -49.11
N ALA A 650 -26.15 -13.19 -49.18
CA ALA A 650 -24.73 -13.19 -48.89
C ALA A 650 -24.37 -12.26 -47.72
N TRP A 651 -23.12 -12.37 -47.23
CA TRP A 651 -22.55 -11.51 -46.21
C TRP A 651 -22.26 -10.12 -46.78
N PHE A 652 -22.78 -9.07 -46.15
CA PHE A 652 -22.53 -7.69 -46.54
C PHE A 652 -22.03 -6.84 -45.37
N ARG A 653 -21.25 -5.80 -45.68
CA ARG A 653 -20.53 -4.99 -44.70
C ARG A 653 -21.47 -4.32 -43.70
N TYR A 654 -21.10 -4.37 -42.42
CA TYR A 654 -21.82 -3.77 -41.31
C TYR A 654 -20.85 -3.18 -40.29
N ASN A 655 -21.09 -1.93 -39.88
CA ASN A 655 -20.33 -1.27 -38.83
C ASN A 655 -21.24 -0.32 -38.07
N GLN A 656 -21.75 -0.76 -36.92
CA GLN A 656 -22.66 0.03 -36.08
C GLN A 656 -22.55 -0.40 -34.61
N ARG A 657 -23.17 0.39 -33.73
CA ARG A 657 -23.49 0.03 -32.34
C ARG A 657 -25.01 -0.02 -32.21
N PRO A 658 -25.65 -1.14 -32.58
CA PRO A 658 -27.10 -1.24 -32.58
C PRO A 658 -27.65 -1.44 -31.16
N ASP A 659 -28.86 -0.93 -30.93
CA ASP A 659 -29.70 -1.33 -29.79
C ASP A 659 -30.14 -2.79 -30.01
N PRO A 660 -29.81 -3.74 -29.10
CA PRO A 660 -30.21 -5.14 -29.24
C PRO A 660 -31.72 -5.38 -29.30
N SER A 661 -32.54 -4.44 -28.81
CA SER A 661 -34.00 -4.52 -28.84
C SER A 661 -34.60 -4.13 -30.19
N ASN A 662 -33.88 -3.33 -30.98
CA ASN A 662 -34.32 -2.86 -32.29
C ASN A 662 -33.14 -2.69 -33.27
N ILE A 663 -32.79 -3.77 -33.97
CA ILE A 663 -31.64 -3.80 -34.87
C ILE A 663 -32.06 -3.37 -36.27
N ILE A 664 -31.66 -2.16 -36.64
CA ILE A 664 -31.82 -1.59 -37.98
C ILE A 664 -30.44 -1.51 -38.64
N ILE A 665 -30.30 -2.15 -39.80
CA ILE A 665 -29.04 -2.25 -40.52
C ILE A 665 -29.04 -1.26 -41.69
N PRO A 666 -28.07 -0.33 -41.78
CA PRO A 666 -27.94 0.51 -42.95
C PRO A 666 -27.66 -0.31 -44.22
N ALA A 667 -28.50 -0.15 -45.23
CA ALA A 667 -28.44 -0.85 -46.52
C ALA A 667 -28.32 0.14 -47.69
N ARG A 668 -27.54 1.22 -47.51
CA ARG A 668 -27.26 2.23 -48.55
C ARG A 668 -26.09 1.83 -49.44
N GLU A 669 -25.02 1.31 -48.83
CA GLU A 669 -23.84 0.80 -49.53
C GLU A 669 -23.70 -0.71 -49.30
N ILE A 670 -24.40 -1.50 -50.12
CA ILE A 670 -24.36 -2.95 -50.01
C ILE A 670 -23.09 -3.47 -50.70
N LYS A 671 -22.07 -3.81 -49.91
CA LYS A 671 -20.78 -4.33 -50.37
C LYS A 671 -20.45 -5.66 -49.71
N ASN A 672 -19.89 -6.59 -50.47
CA ASN A 672 -19.37 -7.84 -49.94
C ASN A 672 -17.98 -7.65 -49.27
N GLU A 673 -17.36 -8.75 -48.86
CA GLU A 673 -16.02 -8.76 -48.27
C GLU A 673 -14.94 -8.16 -49.19
N ASP A 674 -15.02 -8.42 -50.49
CA ASP A 674 -14.10 -7.92 -51.53
C ASP A 674 -14.39 -6.47 -51.99
N GLN A 675 -15.23 -5.71 -51.26
CA GLN A 675 -15.71 -4.38 -51.65
C GLN A 675 -16.51 -4.33 -52.96
N ARG A 676 -16.97 -5.47 -53.47
CA ARG A 676 -17.84 -5.53 -54.66
C ARG A 676 -19.26 -5.17 -54.29
N LYS A 677 -19.90 -4.36 -55.14
CA LYS A 677 -21.30 -3.98 -55.01
C LYS A 677 -22.21 -5.21 -55.13
N MET A 678 -23.14 -5.34 -54.20
CA MET A 678 -24.26 -6.27 -54.24
C MET A 678 -25.58 -5.51 -54.27
N TYR A 679 -26.68 -6.24 -54.46
CA TYR A 679 -27.97 -5.65 -54.79
C TYR A 679 -29.08 -6.18 -53.87
N ALA A 680 -30.00 -5.29 -53.53
CA ALA A 680 -31.33 -5.60 -53.07
C ALA A 680 -32.28 -5.05 -54.16
N ALA A 681 -32.80 -5.92 -55.01
CA ALA A 681 -33.47 -5.52 -56.25
C ALA A 681 -34.32 -6.64 -56.82
N VAL A 682 -35.34 -6.29 -57.60
CA VAL A 682 -35.98 -7.20 -58.55
C VAL A 682 -35.47 -6.89 -59.94
N SER A 683 -34.81 -7.85 -60.59
CA SER A 683 -34.11 -7.65 -61.87
C SER A 683 -34.71 -8.49 -63.00
N LEU A 684 -34.54 -8.01 -64.23
CA LEU A 684 -34.91 -8.69 -65.46
C LEU A 684 -33.68 -9.31 -66.13
N ALA A 685 -33.65 -10.64 -66.25
CA ALA A 685 -32.56 -11.37 -66.89
C ALA A 685 -32.50 -11.07 -68.41
N ASN A 686 -31.34 -10.71 -68.95
CA ASN A 686 -31.22 -10.41 -70.38
C ASN A 686 -31.26 -11.65 -71.31
N ASP A 687 -30.84 -12.81 -70.82
CA ASP A 687 -30.69 -14.05 -71.59
C ASP A 687 -32.02 -14.83 -71.73
N SER A 688 -32.74 -14.98 -70.63
CA SER A 688 -34.00 -15.72 -70.54
C SER A 688 -35.23 -14.84 -70.32
N THR A 689 -35.07 -13.53 -70.09
CA THR A 689 -36.16 -12.54 -69.95
C THR A 689 -37.13 -12.78 -68.78
N HIS A 690 -36.79 -13.63 -67.81
CA HIS A 690 -37.59 -13.79 -66.58
C HIS A 690 -37.17 -12.78 -65.50
N ILE A 691 -38.11 -12.50 -64.58
CA ILE A 691 -37.88 -11.65 -63.40
C ILE A 691 -37.33 -12.51 -62.25
N TYR A 692 -36.32 -12.02 -61.54
CA TYR A 692 -35.80 -12.64 -60.32
C TYR A 692 -35.44 -11.59 -59.26
N PRO A 693 -35.63 -11.90 -57.97
CA PRO A 693 -35.22 -11.01 -56.90
C PRO A 693 -33.79 -11.32 -56.45
N THR A 694 -33.15 -10.33 -55.82
CA THR A 694 -31.82 -10.44 -55.21
C THR A 694 -31.88 -9.77 -53.83
N MET A 695 -31.43 -10.46 -52.77
CA MET A 695 -31.40 -9.93 -51.39
C MET A 695 -29.95 -9.98 -50.85
N PHE A 696 -29.23 -8.88 -51.03
CA PHE A 696 -27.81 -8.73 -50.67
C PHE A 696 -26.90 -9.77 -51.35
N ASN A 697 -27.07 -9.95 -52.66
CA ASN A 697 -26.23 -10.84 -53.46
C ASN A 697 -25.88 -10.20 -54.82
N PHE A 698 -25.07 -10.88 -55.63
CA PHE A 698 -24.84 -10.49 -57.02
C PHE A 698 -26.07 -10.80 -57.88
N LYS A 699 -26.28 -9.94 -58.88
CA LYS A 699 -27.20 -10.24 -59.98
C LYS A 699 -26.65 -11.40 -60.81
N ARG A 700 -27.52 -12.11 -61.52
CA ARG A 700 -27.11 -13.16 -62.47
C ARG A 700 -26.14 -12.61 -63.52
N SER A 701 -26.40 -11.39 -64.00
CA SER A 701 -25.49 -10.61 -64.81
C SER A 701 -25.48 -9.15 -64.36
N TYR A 702 -24.32 -8.51 -64.35
CA TYR A 702 -24.21 -7.07 -64.09
C TYR A 702 -24.98 -6.22 -65.11
N ALA A 703 -25.22 -6.73 -66.32
CA ALA A 703 -25.97 -6.06 -67.36
C ALA A 703 -27.49 -6.19 -67.22
N ASP A 704 -27.98 -7.03 -66.29
CA ASP A 704 -29.42 -7.19 -66.05
C ASP A 704 -30.02 -5.89 -65.52
N MET A 705 -31.16 -5.52 -66.10
CA MET A 705 -31.88 -4.30 -65.74
C MET A 705 -32.58 -4.51 -64.40
N ASP A 706 -32.45 -3.54 -63.51
CA ASP A 706 -33.19 -3.53 -62.24
C ASP A 706 -34.57 -2.94 -62.51
N ILE A 707 -35.62 -3.72 -62.29
CA ILE A 707 -37.01 -3.26 -62.35
C ILE A 707 -37.29 -2.41 -61.11
N THR A 708 -36.88 -2.89 -59.95
CA THR A 708 -36.83 -2.15 -58.68
C THR A 708 -35.42 -2.25 -58.09
N ALA A 709 -34.98 -1.21 -57.38
CA ALA A 709 -33.70 -1.19 -56.68
C ALA A 709 -33.90 -0.54 -55.31
N ASP A 710 -33.73 -1.33 -54.26
CA ASP A 710 -34.14 -0.99 -52.90
C ASP A 710 -32.93 -0.74 -52.01
N THR A 711 -32.87 0.45 -51.42
CA THR A 711 -31.77 0.86 -50.54
C THR A 711 -32.31 1.72 -49.40
N GLY A 712 -31.55 1.78 -48.30
CA GLY A 712 -31.93 2.56 -47.12
C GLY A 712 -31.60 1.80 -45.86
N VAL A 713 -32.57 1.07 -45.33
CA VAL A 713 -32.46 0.26 -44.12
C VAL A 713 -32.86 -1.18 -44.38
N PHE A 714 -32.31 -2.11 -43.59
CA PHE A 714 -32.63 -3.53 -43.59
C PHE A 714 -32.95 -3.99 -42.17
N TYR A 715 -34.03 -4.75 -42.01
CA TYR A 715 -34.39 -5.39 -40.75
C TYR A 715 -35.25 -6.63 -40.99
N TYR A 716 -35.45 -7.42 -39.93
CA TYR A 716 -36.39 -8.54 -39.92
C TYR A 716 -37.63 -8.14 -39.11
N ASP A 717 -38.79 -8.12 -39.75
CA ASP A 717 -40.07 -7.93 -39.08
C ASP A 717 -40.64 -9.28 -38.65
N GLU A 718 -40.69 -9.49 -37.33
CA GLU A 718 -41.21 -10.72 -36.73
C GLU A 718 -42.73 -10.83 -36.85
N THR A 719 -43.44 -9.70 -36.99
CA THR A 719 -44.91 -9.68 -37.07
C THR A 719 -45.37 -10.25 -38.41
N SER A 720 -44.75 -9.81 -39.50
CA SER A 720 -45.03 -10.29 -40.86
C SER A 720 -44.14 -11.46 -41.31
N ASN A 721 -43.14 -11.85 -40.52
CA ASN A 721 -42.10 -12.82 -40.88
C ASN A 721 -41.33 -12.42 -42.15
N CYS A 722 -41.08 -11.12 -42.34
CA CYS A 722 -40.47 -10.59 -43.55
C CYS A 722 -39.06 -10.03 -43.29
N PHE A 723 -38.15 -10.33 -44.20
CA PHE A 723 -36.89 -9.61 -44.35
C PHE A 723 -37.14 -8.42 -45.27
N ILE A 724 -37.02 -7.20 -44.75
CA ILE A 724 -37.42 -5.98 -45.46
C ILE A 724 -36.19 -5.09 -45.66
N VAL A 725 -36.01 -4.62 -46.89
CA VAL A 725 -35.01 -3.62 -47.25
C VAL A 725 -35.63 -2.51 -48.08
N GLY A 726 -35.39 -1.24 -47.73
CA GLY A 726 -36.00 -0.13 -48.46
C GLY A 726 -35.83 1.22 -47.77
N ASP A 727 -36.63 2.19 -48.21
CA ASP A 727 -36.61 3.57 -47.71
C ASP A 727 -37.07 3.66 -46.24
N SER A 728 -36.31 4.37 -45.40
CA SER A 728 -36.60 4.45 -43.97
C SER A 728 -37.85 5.28 -43.64
N MET A 729 -38.15 6.34 -44.41
CA MET A 729 -39.32 7.19 -44.17
C MET A 729 -40.60 6.42 -44.48
N LYS A 730 -40.56 5.57 -45.53
CA LYS A 730 -41.66 4.67 -45.84
C LYS A 730 -41.89 3.61 -44.76
N LEU A 731 -40.81 2.95 -44.35
CA LEU A 731 -40.90 1.79 -43.46
C LEU A 731 -41.18 2.16 -42.00
N PHE A 732 -40.77 3.35 -41.54
CA PHE A 732 -40.91 3.74 -40.13
C PHE A 732 -41.74 5.00 -39.88
N GLU A 733 -41.86 5.91 -40.84
CA GLU A 733 -42.57 7.19 -40.66
C GLU A 733 -43.91 7.26 -41.40
N GLY A 734 -44.32 6.18 -42.08
CA GLY A 734 -45.60 6.10 -42.77
C GLY A 734 -45.67 6.92 -44.07
N SER A 735 -44.52 7.28 -44.67
CA SER A 735 -44.51 7.93 -45.98
C SER A 735 -45.10 7.02 -47.05
N ARG A 736 -45.94 7.56 -47.94
CA ARG A 736 -46.43 6.82 -49.11
C ARG A 736 -45.34 6.58 -50.16
N ARG A 737 -44.28 7.40 -50.12
CA ARG A 737 -43.19 7.42 -51.09
C ARG A 737 -42.00 6.60 -50.60
N GLY A 738 -41.38 5.87 -51.51
CA GLY A 738 -40.15 5.11 -51.30
C GLY A 738 -40.32 3.68 -51.78
N SER A 739 -39.21 3.03 -52.14
CA SER A 739 -39.27 1.63 -52.57
C SER A 739 -38.87 0.71 -51.43
N PHE A 740 -39.44 -0.50 -51.42
CA PHE A 740 -38.92 -1.57 -50.59
C PHE A 740 -39.07 -2.93 -51.26
N LEU A 741 -38.23 -3.86 -50.82
CA LEU A 741 -38.24 -5.27 -51.15
C LEU A 741 -38.41 -6.06 -49.85
N SER A 742 -39.31 -7.04 -49.88
CA SER A 742 -39.58 -7.92 -48.75
C SER A 742 -39.61 -9.38 -49.17
N PHE A 743 -39.00 -10.22 -48.33
CA PHE A 743 -38.98 -11.67 -48.49
C PHE A 743 -39.69 -12.27 -47.27
N ASN A 744 -40.86 -12.88 -47.47
CA ASN A 744 -41.59 -13.54 -46.40
C ASN A 744 -41.03 -14.96 -46.20
N ASP A 745 -40.44 -15.22 -45.03
CA ASP A 745 -39.79 -16.50 -44.73
C ASP A 745 -40.80 -17.63 -44.49
N ALA A 746 -42.01 -17.29 -44.06
CA ALA A 746 -43.05 -18.27 -43.74
C ALA A 746 -43.82 -18.72 -44.99
N THR A 747 -44.22 -17.78 -45.85
CA THR A 747 -45.02 -18.07 -47.06
C THR A 747 -44.16 -18.31 -48.30
N GLY A 748 -42.93 -17.80 -48.32
CA GLY A 748 -42.07 -17.74 -49.50
C GLY A 748 -42.48 -16.71 -50.54
N GLU A 749 -43.35 -15.77 -50.17
CA GLU A 749 -43.72 -14.63 -51.01
C GLU A 749 -42.58 -13.61 -51.08
N VAL A 750 -42.33 -13.10 -52.28
CA VAL A 750 -41.48 -11.93 -52.51
C VAL A 750 -42.34 -10.78 -53.01
N TYR A 751 -42.28 -9.67 -52.30
CA TYR A 751 -43.00 -8.45 -52.62
C TYR A 751 -42.02 -7.30 -52.79
N SER A 752 -42.18 -6.50 -53.83
CA SER A 752 -41.44 -5.26 -54.02
C SER A 752 -42.38 -4.17 -54.48
N GLU A 753 -42.18 -2.94 -54.04
CA GLU A 753 -42.94 -1.79 -54.51
C GLU A 753 -42.07 -0.55 -54.69
N GLY A 754 -42.54 0.37 -55.54
CA GLY A 754 -41.90 1.64 -55.81
C GLY A 754 -41.92 1.97 -57.31
N LYS A 755 -40.92 2.74 -57.76
CA LYS A 755 -40.71 3.02 -59.19
C LYS A 755 -40.31 1.76 -59.94
N LEU A 756 -40.86 1.59 -61.14
CA LEU A 756 -40.67 0.42 -61.98
C LEU A 756 -39.95 0.82 -63.27
N ASN A 757 -38.84 0.16 -63.56
CA ASN A 757 -38.06 0.43 -64.76
C ASN A 757 -38.25 -0.67 -65.82
N PHE A 758 -38.97 -0.32 -66.89
CA PHE A 758 -39.11 -1.16 -68.09
C PHE A 758 -38.39 -0.56 -69.32
N GLY A 759 -37.52 0.44 -69.12
CA GLY A 759 -36.79 1.12 -70.20
C GLY A 759 -37.65 2.07 -71.05
N LEU A 760 -38.77 2.56 -70.49
CA LEU A 760 -39.73 3.41 -71.20
C LEU A 760 -39.23 4.83 -71.42
N GLU A 761 -38.17 5.29 -70.74
CA GLU A 761 -37.54 6.60 -70.93
C GLU A 761 -36.58 6.56 -72.14
N VAL A 762 -37.12 6.64 -73.37
CA VAL A 762 -36.31 6.53 -74.59
C VAL A 762 -35.82 7.89 -75.07
N ASP A 763 -36.74 8.82 -75.34
CA ASP A 763 -36.47 10.20 -75.75
C ASP A 763 -37.72 11.09 -75.60
N ASP A 764 -37.63 12.38 -75.96
CA ASP A 764 -38.74 13.34 -75.87
C ASP A 764 -39.99 12.95 -76.68
N ASN A 765 -39.85 12.08 -77.69
CA ASN A 765 -40.97 11.62 -78.52
C ASN A 765 -41.63 10.34 -77.96
N PHE A 766 -40.95 9.60 -77.09
CA PHE A 766 -41.51 8.43 -76.40
C PHE A 766 -40.84 8.26 -75.04
N SER A 767 -41.56 8.61 -73.99
CA SER A 767 -41.10 8.44 -72.61
C SER A 767 -42.24 7.97 -71.71
N GLY A 768 -41.98 7.04 -70.78
CA GLY A 768 -42.98 6.56 -69.84
C GLY A 768 -42.45 6.41 -68.41
N LEU A 769 -43.34 6.62 -67.44
CA LEU A 769 -43.09 6.41 -66.02
C LEU A 769 -44.04 5.34 -65.49
N MET A 770 -43.48 4.41 -64.75
CA MET A 770 -44.22 3.34 -64.07
C MET A 770 -43.89 3.33 -62.59
N ALA A 771 -44.89 3.06 -61.76
CA ALA A 771 -44.75 2.79 -60.34
C ALA A 771 -45.85 1.83 -59.90
N GLY A 772 -45.56 1.00 -58.91
CA GLY A 772 -46.49 0.01 -58.42
C GLY A 772 -45.79 -1.10 -57.65
N ASN A 773 -46.32 -2.31 -57.71
CA ASN A 773 -45.81 -3.45 -56.93
C ASN A 773 -45.64 -4.71 -57.78
N LEU A 774 -44.63 -5.51 -57.42
CA LEU A 774 -44.37 -6.85 -57.92
C LEU A 774 -44.60 -7.85 -56.81
N VAL A 775 -45.33 -8.91 -57.10
CA VAL A 775 -45.56 -10.03 -56.17
C VAL A 775 -45.21 -11.33 -56.86
N LYS A 776 -44.39 -12.16 -56.19
CA LYS A 776 -44.20 -13.56 -56.54
C LYS A 776 -44.60 -14.42 -55.34
N LYS A 777 -45.74 -15.10 -55.45
CA LYS A 777 -46.12 -16.11 -54.47
C LYS A 777 -45.33 -17.38 -54.72
N LYS A 778 -45.19 -18.22 -53.69
CA LYS A 778 -44.44 -19.49 -53.79
C LYS A 778 -44.98 -20.45 -54.86
N ALA A 779 -46.29 -20.44 -55.09
CA ALA A 779 -46.93 -21.29 -56.11
C ALA A 779 -46.80 -20.71 -57.54
N ASP A 780 -46.46 -19.43 -57.68
CA ASP A 780 -46.40 -18.76 -58.96
C ASP A 780 -45.05 -19.02 -59.64
N SER A 781 -45.07 -19.34 -60.93
CA SER A 781 -43.85 -19.54 -61.72
C SER A 781 -43.09 -18.22 -61.97
N THR A 782 -43.79 -17.09 -61.95
CA THR A 782 -43.28 -15.75 -62.29
C THR A 782 -43.90 -14.66 -61.40
N PHE A 783 -43.33 -13.45 -61.46
CA PHE A 783 -43.90 -12.27 -60.81
C PHE A 783 -45.15 -11.76 -61.55
N THR A 784 -46.14 -11.35 -60.76
CA THR A 784 -47.28 -10.53 -61.19
C THR A 784 -47.00 -9.09 -60.80
N LEU A 785 -47.26 -8.15 -61.71
CA LEU A 785 -46.99 -6.73 -61.56
C LEU A 785 -48.31 -5.94 -61.59
N ASN A 786 -48.53 -5.05 -60.64
CA ASN A 786 -49.54 -3.98 -60.76
C ASN A 786 -48.82 -2.65 -60.91
N SER A 787 -49.27 -1.80 -61.83
CA SER A 787 -48.60 -0.53 -62.12
C SER A 787 -49.56 0.57 -62.56
N ILE A 788 -49.21 1.82 -62.28
CA ILE A 788 -49.62 2.98 -63.08
C ILE A 788 -48.72 3.10 -64.30
N LEU A 789 -49.19 3.74 -65.37
CA LEU A 789 -48.36 4.14 -66.52
C LEU A 789 -48.72 5.54 -66.97
N ALA A 790 -47.80 6.49 -66.77
CA ALA A 790 -47.85 7.79 -67.41
C ALA A 790 -46.97 7.75 -68.67
N LEU A 791 -47.55 7.90 -69.86
CA LEU A 791 -46.87 7.70 -71.13
C LEU A 791 -47.01 8.93 -72.03
N ASN A 792 -45.87 9.44 -72.48
CA ASN A 792 -45.77 10.43 -73.53
C ASN A 792 -45.44 9.73 -74.84
N ILE A 793 -46.25 10.03 -75.87
CA ILE A 793 -46.03 9.56 -77.23
C ILE A 793 -46.25 10.75 -78.15
N LYS A 794 -45.31 11.04 -79.04
CA LYS A 794 -45.52 12.10 -80.02
C LYS A 794 -46.46 11.64 -81.13
N LEU A 795 -47.68 12.18 -81.12
CA LEU A 795 -48.70 12.03 -82.15
C LEU A 795 -49.28 13.42 -82.50
N PRO A 796 -49.94 13.61 -83.66
CA PRO A 796 -50.71 14.81 -83.92
C PRO A 796 -51.77 15.04 -82.82
N GLU A 797 -51.94 16.28 -82.34
CA GLU A 797 -52.90 16.61 -81.27
C GLU A 797 -54.33 16.14 -81.59
N GLU A 798 -54.73 16.24 -82.86
CA GLU A 798 -56.06 15.79 -83.29
C GLU A 798 -56.26 14.28 -83.13
N CYS A 799 -55.19 13.48 -83.13
CA CYS A 799 -55.28 12.05 -82.86
C CYS A 799 -55.72 11.78 -81.42
N TYR A 800 -55.24 12.56 -80.45
CA TYR A 800 -55.67 12.44 -79.06
C TYR A 800 -57.14 12.84 -78.89
N THR A 801 -57.57 13.91 -79.55
CA THR A 801 -58.99 14.32 -79.59
C THR A 801 -59.88 13.19 -80.11
N ARG A 802 -59.50 12.55 -81.21
CA ARG A 802 -60.24 11.39 -81.76
C ARG A 802 -60.30 10.21 -80.81
N ILE A 803 -59.18 9.86 -80.16
CA ILE A 803 -59.17 8.78 -79.15
C ILE A 803 -60.16 9.10 -78.03
N ILE A 804 -60.15 10.33 -77.50
CA ILE A 804 -61.05 10.76 -76.42
C ILE A 804 -62.51 10.71 -76.86
N GLU A 805 -62.85 11.22 -78.05
CA GLU A 805 -64.20 11.22 -78.59
C GLU A 805 -64.75 9.79 -78.75
N VAL A 806 -63.96 8.89 -79.33
CA VAL A 806 -64.36 7.48 -79.50
C VAL A 806 -64.53 6.80 -78.14
N MET A 807 -63.61 7.03 -77.19
CA MET A 807 -63.73 6.48 -75.84
C MET A 807 -64.97 6.99 -75.09
N LYS A 808 -65.36 8.25 -75.27
CA LYS A 808 -66.56 8.84 -74.64
C LYS A 808 -67.86 8.40 -75.30
N ASN A 809 -67.92 8.43 -76.63
CA ASN A 809 -69.14 8.18 -77.39
C ASN A 809 -69.43 6.68 -77.53
N ASN A 810 -68.42 5.90 -77.95
CA ASN A 810 -68.58 4.48 -78.27
C ASN A 810 -68.18 3.59 -77.09
N GLY A 811 -67.42 4.11 -76.12
CA GLY A 811 -67.03 3.42 -74.89
C GLY A 811 -67.93 3.71 -73.67
N SER A 812 -69.10 4.31 -73.86
CA SER A 812 -70.01 4.70 -72.77
C SER A 812 -70.42 3.53 -71.87
N GLY A 813 -70.58 2.33 -72.43
CA GLY A 813 -70.89 1.09 -71.72
C GLY A 813 -69.72 0.45 -70.96
N ASN A 814 -68.49 0.96 -71.11
CA ASN A 814 -67.35 0.48 -70.32
C ASN A 814 -67.48 0.93 -68.84
N PRO A 815 -67.09 0.09 -67.86
CA PRO A 815 -67.12 0.46 -66.45
C PRO A 815 -66.29 1.71 -66.16
N VAL A 816 -66.69 2.49 -65.15
CA VAL A 816 -65.89 3.60 -64.62
C VAL A 816 -64.61 3.04 -64.00
N ALA A 817 -63.49 3.75 -64.10
CA ALA A 817 -62.26 3.34 -63.44
C ALA A 817 -62.37 3.52 -61.91
N ASP A 818 -61.92 2.53 -61.14
CA ASP A 818 -61.80 2.66 -59.69
C ASP A 818 -60.50 3.36 -59.33
N ASN A 819 -60.49 4.67 -59.59
CA ASN A 819 -59.34 5.53 -59.32
C ASN A 819 -59.11 5.79 -57.83
N SER A 820 -60.03 5.34 -56.96
CA SER A 820 -59.97 5.56 -55.51
C SER A 820 -59.14 4.54 -54.74
N ASP A 821 -58.65 3.51 -55.45
CA ASP A 821 -57.79 2.46 -54.90
C ASP A 821 -56.49 3.03 -54.31
N GLU A 822 -56.20 2.67 -53.07
CA GLU A 822 -55.01 3.11 -52.34
C GLU A 822 -53.69 2.74 -53.06
N PHE A 823 -53.67 1.64 -53.82
CA PHE A 823 -52.54 1.28 -54.68
C PHE A 823 -52.17 2.43 -55.62
N ILE A 824 -53.17 3.09 -56.21
CA ILE A 824 -52.98 4.15 -57.20
C ILE A 824 -52.33 5.36 -56.52
N TYR A 825 -52.82 5.73 -55.33
CA TYR A 825 -52.26 6.85 -54.57
C TYR A 825 -50.81 6.60 -54.16
N ASN A 826 -50.49 5.37 -53.71
CA ASN A 826 -49.12 4.99 -53.35
C ASN A 826 -48.20 5.00 -54.58
N ALA A 827 -48.64 4.48 -55.72
CA ALA A 827 -47.87 4.51 -56.95
C ALA A 827 -47.65 5.95 -57.47
N MET A 828 -48.64 6.83 -57.34
CA MET A 828 -48.50 8.25 -57.71
C MET A 828 -47.52 9.00 -56.80
N ALA A 829 -47.51 8.68 -55.49
CA ALA A 829 -46.62 9.28 -54.50
C ALA A 829 -45.11 9.06 -54.81
N GLU A 830 -44.77 8.03 -55.59
CA GLU A 830 -43.38 7.81 -56.03
C GLU A 830 -42.83 8.97 -56.87
N TYR A 831 -43.71 9.63 -57.63
CA TYR A 831 -43.36 10.77 -58.50
C TYR A 831 -43.84 12.12 -57.96
N LEU A 832 -44.86 12.14 -57.10
CA LEU A 832 -45.44 13.38 -56.57
C LEU A 832 -45.09 13.59 -55.10
N ASP A 833 -44.79 14.84 -54.74
CA ASP A 833 -44.82 15.28 -53.35
C ASP A 833 -46.26 15.33 -52.81
N ASP A 834 -46.43 15.34 -51.49
CA ASP A 834 -47.75 15.27 -50.83
C ASP A 834 -48.71 16.38 -51.31
N LYS A 835 -48.19 17.58 -51.59
CA LYS A 835 -49.00 18.71 -52.07
C LYS A 835 -49.55 18.42 -53.47
N LYS A 836 -48.69 17.95 -54.39
CA LYS A 836 -49.10 17.57 -55.74
C LYS A 836 -49.98 16.33 -55.74
N LEU A 837 -49.71 15.34 -54.89
CA LEU A 837 -50.52 14.15 -54.76
C LEU A 837 -51.95 14.49 -54.31
N ASN A 838 -52.09 15.27 -53.24
CA ASN A 838 -53.39 15.69 -52.73
C ASN A 838 -54.20 16.47 -53.78
N LYS A 839 -53.53 17.33 -54.57
CA LYS A 839 -54.17 18.03 -55.68
C LYS A 839 -54.57 17.08 -56.83
N ALA A 840 -53.77 16.03 -57.07
CA ALA A 840 -54.05 15.09 -58.14
C ALA A 840 -55.29 14.22 -57.85
N ILE A 841 -55.53 13.90 -56.58
CA ILE A 841 -56.61 13.01 -56.13
C ILE A 841 -57.82 13.75 -55.53
N GLU A 842 -57.80 15.09 -55.52
CA GLU A 842 -58.82 15.96 -54.91
C GLU A 842 -60.25 15.62 -55.34
N ASN A 843 -60.42 15.27 -56.61
CA ASN A 843 -61.72 14.97 -57.23
C ASN A 843 -62.09 13.49 -57.19
N THR A 844 -61.17 12.61 -56.76
CA THR A 844 -61.32 11.17 -56.96
C THR A 844 -62.46 10.60 -56.13
N SER A 845 -62.61 11.03 -54.87
CA SER A 845 -63.71 10.56 -54.00
C SER A 845 -65.11 11.02 -54.44
N SER A 846 -65.22 12.12 -55.19
CA SER A 846 -66.51 12.69 -55.60
C SER A 846 -66.94 12.30 -57.01
N THR A 847 -65.99 12.22 -57.95
CA THR A 847 -66.26 12.01 -59.38
C THR A 847 -65.51 10.82 -59.97
N GLY A 848 -64.62 10.19 -59.21
CA GLY A 848 -63.70 9.17 -59.71
C GLY A 848 -62.59 9.73 -60.62
N GLU A 849 -62.49 11.05 -60.79
CA GLU A 849 -61.51 11.68 -61.68
C GLU A 849 -60.15 11.87 -61.00
N ILE A 850 -59.07 11.62 -61.73
CA ILE A 850 -57.70 11.96 -61.32
C ILE A 850 -57.22 13.14 -62.16
N LYS A 851 -56.60 14.14 -61.55
CA LYS A 851 -55.97 15.28 -62.24
C LYS A 851 -54.44 15.14 -62.17
N PRO A 852 -53.77 14.45 -63.12
CA PRO A 852 -52.32 14.27 -63.07
C PRO A 852 -51.58 15.60 -62.84
N GLN A 853 -50.50 15.56 -62.05
CA GLN A 853 -49.67 16.72 -61.75
C GLN A 853 -48.21 16.39 -62.09
N GLY A 854 -47.39 17.42 -62.35
CA GLY A 854 -45.93 17.26 -62.51
C GLY A 854 -45.56 16.19 -63.54
N ASP A 855 -44.67 15.27 -63.16
CA ASP A 855 -44.12 14.25 -64.06
C ASP A 855 -45.16 13.23 -64.58
N LEU A 856 -46.31 13.12 -63.91
CA LEU A 856 -47.41 12.22 -64.28
C LEU A 856 -48.38 12.85 -65.28
N ASP A 857 -48.30 14.17 -65.52
CA ASP A 857 -49.10 14.85 -66.55
C ASP A 857 -48.53 14.54 -67.93
N ARG A 858 -49.02 13.45 -68.52
CA ARG A 858 -48.53 12.87 -69.77
C ARG A 858 -49.67 12.59 -70.75
N ASN A 859 -49.34 12.36 -72.02
CA ASN A 859 -50.34 12.17 -73.08
C ASN A 859 -51.35 11.06 -72.78
N ILE A 860 -50.95 9.97 -72.11
CA ILE A 860 -51.85 8.91 -71.66
C ILE A 860 -51.49 8.58 -70.21
N PHE A 861 -52.46 8.65 -69.30
CA PHE A 861 -52.31 8.22 -67.92
C PHE A 861 -53.23 7.03 -67.63
N ILE A 862 -52.62 5.85 -67.50
CA ILE A 862 -53.26 4.62 -67.06
C ILE A 862 -53.08 4.54 -65.54
N SER A 863 -54.18 4.63 -64.80
CA SER A 863 -54.18 4.64 -63.34
C SER A 863 -54.09 3.24 -62.75
N LYS A 864 -54.40 2.18 -63.50
CA LYS A 864 -54.19 0.80 -63.05
C LYS A 864 -54.06 -0.16 -64.22
N MET A 865 -52.99 -0.95 -64.23
CA MET A 865 -52.83 -2.10 -65.10
C MET A 865 -52.10 -3.24 -64.37
N SER A 866 -52.54 -4.47 -64.63
CA SER A 866 -51.92 -5.70 -64.14
C SER A 866 -51.19 -6.38 -65.29
N ILE A 867 -49.93 -6.74 -65.07
CA ILE A 867 -49.00 -7.27 -66.07
C ILE A 867 -48.41 -8.58 -65.55
N ALA A 868 -48.42 -9.61 -66.39
CA ALA A 868 -47.69 -10.85 -66.13
C ALA A 868 -46.60 -11.05 -67.18
N TYR A 869 -45.49 -11.66 -66.77
CA TYR A 869 -44.52 -12.20 -67.71
C TYR A 869 -45.02 -13.53 -68.26
N VAL A 870 -45.02 -13.69 -69.59
CA VAL A 870 -45.42 -14.93 -70.27
C VAL A 870 -44.17 -15.59 -70.84
N PRO A 871 -43.60 -16.63 -70.19
CA PRO A 871 -42.33 -17.24 -70.59
C PRO A 871 -42.32 -17.81 -72.01
N SER A 872 -43.41 -18.44 -72.44
CA SER A 872 -43.56 -19.00 -73.79
C SER A 872 -43.43 -17.93 -74.88
N LYS A 873 -43.87 -16.70 -74.59
CA LYS A 873 -43.83 -15.56 -75.52
C LYS A 873 -42.63 -14.63 -75.30
N ARG A 874 -41.92 -14.76 -74.17
CA ARG A 874 -40.84 -13.85 -73.71
C ARG A 874 -41.30 -12.38 -73.68
N GLN A 875 -42.50 -12.15 -73.19
CA GLN A 875 -43.18 -10.85 -73.21
C GLN A 875 -43.86 -10.57 -71.88
N PHE A 876 -43.90 -9.30 -71.50
CA PHE A 876 -44.78 -8.82 -70.43
C PHE A 876 -46.08 -8.39 -71.06
N ILE A 877 -47.19 -8.94 -70.59
CA ILE A 877 -48.51 -8.75 -71.18
C ILE A 877 -49.47 -8.32 -70.09
N ALA A 878 -50.27 -7.28 -70.37
CA ALA A 878 -51.38 -6.90 -69.50
C ALA A 878 -52.42 -8.02 -69.46
N THR A 879 -52.76 -8.51 -68.27
CA THR A 879 -53.65 -9.66 -68.06
C THR A 879 -55.11 -9.27 -67.93
N ASP A 880 -55.35 -8.08 -67.40
CA ASP A 880 -56.68 -7.57 -67.07
C ASP A 880 -57.00 -6.29 -67.86
N PRO A 881 -58.29 -5.91 -67.98
CA PRO A 881 -58.68 -4.60 -68.49
C PRO A 881 -57.96 -3.47 -67.75
N VAL A 882 -57.56 -2.43 -68.48
CA VAL A 882 -56.76 -1.32 -67.93
C VAL A 882 -57.65 -0.13 -67.60
N GLN A 883 -57.32 0.58 -66.53
CA GLN A 883 -58.01 1.80 -66.13
C GLN A 883 -57.31 3.02 -66.71
N ILE A 884 -57.99 3.74 -67.61
CA ILE A 884 -57.49 5.00 -68.19
C ILE A 884 -58.12 6.17 -67.47
N ALA A 885 -57.29 6.96 -66.80
CA ALA A 885 -57.70 8.16 -66.10
C ALA A 885 -57.81 9.34 -67.07
N THR A 886 -56.71 9.70 -67.73
CA THR A 886 -56.68 10.84 -68.66
C THR A 886 -55.97 10.53 -69.97
N ILE A 887 -56.39 11.23 -71.02
CA ILE A 887 -55.67 11.32 -72.29
C ILE A 887 -55.51 12.80 -72.62
N ASN A 888 -54.27 13.24 -72.82
CA ASN A 888 -53.87 14.61 -73.09
C ASN A 888 -54.52 15.62 -72.12
N GLY A 889 -54.46 15.32 -70.82
CA GLY A 889 -55.06 16.11 -69.74
C GLY A 889 -56.59 16.03 -69.61
N ASN A 890 -57.30 15.43 -70.58
CA ASN A 890 -58.76 15.29 -70.56
C ASN A 890 -59.20 14.02 -69.82
N GLN A 891 -60.26 14.13 -69.03
CA GLN A 891 -60.83 12.99 -68.30
C GLN A 891 -61.45 11.97 -69.25
N VAL A 892 -60.99 10.72 -69.12
CA VAL A 892 -61.58 9.53 -69.75
C VAL A 892 -62.30 8.71 -68.69
N ASN A 893 -61.60 8.39 -67.58
CA ASN A 893 -62.14 7.69 -66.40
C ASN A 893 -62.90 6.38 -66.72
N LYS A 894 -62.30 5.50 -67.53
CA LYS A 894 -62.91 4.24 -67.98
C LYS A 894 -61.97 3.06 -67.82
N THR A 895 -62.55 1.90 -67.52
CA THR A 895 -61.88 0.59 -67.59
C THR A 895 -62.11 -0.01 -68.96
N ILE A 896 -61.05 -0.24 -69.74
CA ILE A 896 -61.16 -0.75 -71.12
C ILE A 896 -60.35 -2.02 -71.33
N ASN A 897 -60.83 -2.89 -72.21
CA ASN A 897 -60.06 -4.05 -72.65
C ASN A 897 -58.82 -3.55 -73.39
N ALA A 898 -57.65 -4.04 -73.01
CA ALA A 898 -56.41 -3.67 -73.66
C ALA A 898 -55.43 -4.84 -73.74
N LYS A 899 -54.61 -4.84 -74.79
CA LYS A 899 -53.44 -5.70 -74.90
C LYS A 899 -52.22 -4.80 -74.91
N ILE A 900 -51.65 -4.57 -73.73
CA ILE A 900 -50.39 -3.84 -73.56
C ILE A 900 -49.27 -4.86 -73.44
N VAL A 901 -48.27 -4.76 -74.32
CA VAL A 901 -47.18 -5.73 -74.43
C VAL A 901 -45.84 -5.02 -74.41
N ILE A 902 -44.97 -5.41 -73.48
CA ILE A 902 -43.57 -5.00 -73.42
C ILE A 902 -42.70 -6.19 -73.84
N THR A 903 -42.05 -6.07 -75.00
CA THR A 903 -41.13 -7.08 -75.52
C THR A 903 -39.69 -6.61 -75.36
N LYS A 904 -38.95 -7.18 -74.42
CA LYS A 904 -37.52 -6.91 -74.28
C LYS A 904 -36.75 -7.44 -75.49
N ARG A 905 -35.91 -6.60 -76.09
CA ARG A 905 -34.90 -6.97 -77.10
C ARG A 905 -33.50 -6.67 -76.54
N ARG A 906 -32.44 -7.10 -77.24
CA ARG A 906 -31.04 -6.99 -76.75
C ARG A 906 -30.67 -5.56 -76.29
N SER A 907 -30.96 -4.54 -77.10
CA SER A 907 -30.56 -3.14 -76.84
C SER A 907 -31.70 -2.19 -76.51
N THR A 908 -32.96 -2.61 -76.66
CA THR A 908 -34.15 -1.76 -76.42
C THR A 908 -35.36 -2.65 -76.11
N ALA A 909 -36.53 -2.07 -75.83
CA ALA A 909 -37.79 -2.79 -75.78
C ALA A 909 -38.74 -2.28 -76.87
N ARG A 910 -39.67 -3.15 -77.27
CA ARG A 910 -40.80 -2.81 -78.12
C ARG A 910 -42.04 -2.70 -77.24
N TYR A 911 -42.78 -1.63 -77.38
CA TYR A 911 -44.00 -1.36 -76.61
C TYR A 911 -45.18 -1.35 -77.56
N THR A 912 -46.14 -2.24 -77.35
CA THR A 912 -47.34 -2.32 -78.16
C THR A 912 -48.54 -2.10 -77.26
N LEU A 913 -49.38 -1.13 -77.59
CA LEU A 913 -50.62 -0.81 -76.91
C LEU A 913 -51.77 -1.03 -77.89
N TYR A 914 -52.72 -1.87 -77.51
CA TYR A 914 -53.97 -2.04 -78.22
C TYR A 914 -55.11 -1.76 -77.25
N PHE A 915 -55.92 -0.75 -77.54
CA PHE A 915 -57.08 -0.35 -76.75
C PHE A 915 -58.34 -0.73 -77.51
N GLU A 916 -59.14 -1.63 -76.94
CA GLU A 916 -60.43 -2.06 -77.47
C GLU A 916 -61.53 -1.30 -76.73
N VAL A 917 -62.03 -0.24 -77.37
CA VAL A 917 -63.07 0.63 -76.81
C VAL A 917 -64.44 -0.06 -76.91
N SER A 918 -64.69 -0.73 -78.05
CA SER A 918 -65.83 -1.59 -78.31
C SER A 918 -65.40 -2.73 -79.25
N LYS A 919 -66.28 -3.69 -79.50
CA LYS A 919 -66.04 -4.76 -80.50
C LYS A 919 -65.68 -4.23 -81.90
N TYR A 920 -66.08 -3.01 -82.24
CA TYR A 920 -65.85 -2.40 -83.56
C TYR A 920 -64.90 -1.19 -83.51
N ASP A 921 -64.55 -0.70 -82.32
CA ASP A 921 -63.77 0.52 -82.10
C ASP A 921 -62.47 0.19 -81.35
N TRP A 922 -61.33 0.31 -82.03
CA TRP A 922 -60.04 0.06 -81.41
C TRP A 922 -58.93 0.98 -81.90
N PHE A 923 -57.89 1.12 -81.07
CA PHE A 923 -56.66 1.86 -81.37
C PHE A 923 -55.45 0.96 -81.14
N TYR A 924 -54.54 0.95 -82.09
CA TYR A 924 -53.28 0.21 -82.05
C TYR A 924 -52.11 1.19 -82.14
N ILE A 925 -51.16 1.09 -81.22
CA ILE A 925 -49.94 1.89 -81.16
C ILE A 925 -48.77 0.95 -80.88
N ASP A 926 -47.75 0.97 -81.74
CA ASP A 926 -46.55 0.16 -81.61
C ASP A 926 -45.30 1.02 -81.72
N TYR A 927 -44.54 1.10 -80.63
CA TYR A 927 -43.26 1.79 -80.59
C TYR A 927 -42.10 0.79 -80.65
N TYR A 928 -41.18 1.01 -81.61
CA TYR A 928 -39.92 0.29 -81.67
C TYR A 928 -38.83 1.13 -82.33
N LEU A 929 -37.70 1.34 -81.63
CA LEU A 929 -36.49 2.03 -82.14
C LEU A 929 -36.80 3.38 -82.81
N GLY A 930 -37.56 4.25 -82.15
CA GLY A 930 -37.96 5.57 -82.68
C GLY A 930 -39.10 5.53 -83.70
N SER A 931 -39.58 4.36 -84.13
CA SER A 931 -40.74 4.25 -85.01
C SER A 931 -42.01 4.03 -84.20
N VAL A 932 -42.97 4.95 -84.30
CA VAL A 932 -44.34 4.80 -83.81
C VAL A 932 -45.22 4.36 -84.98
N THR A 933 -45.78 3.15 -84.92
CA THR A 933 -46.68 2.61 -85.93
C THR A 933 -48.09 2.55 -85.35
N VAL A 934 -49.06 3.21 -85.97
CA VAL A 934 -50.42 3.30 -85.45
C VAL A 934 -51.48 2.86 -86.46
N ALA A 935 -52.60 2.35 -85.96
CA ALA A 935 -53.80 2.10 -86.75
C ALA A 935 -55.03 2.18 -85.83
N SER A 936 -56.19 2.44 -86.42
CA SER A 936 -57.48 2.40 -85.73
C SER A 936 -58.58 1.92 -86.67
N THR A 937 -59.75 1.56 -86.15
CA THR A 937 -60.98 1.52 -86.95
C THR A 937 -61.58 2.89 -87.22
N ASP A 938 -61.17 3.93 -86.50
CA ASP A 938 -61.58 5.32 -86.75
C ASP A 938 -60.91 5.87 -88.02
N LYS A 939 -61.72 6.18 -89.03
CA LYS A 939 -61.22 6.65 -90.33
C LYS A 939 -60.48 8.00 -90.19
N GLU A 940 -61.05 8.93 -89.41
CA GLU A 940 -60.47 10.26 -89.21
C GLU A 940 -59.09 10.19 -88.55
N PHE A 941 -58.93 9.38 -87.51
CA PHE A 941 -57.63 9.11 -86.88
C PHE A 941 -56.59 8.63 -87.91
N ASN A 942 -56.94 7.67 -88.76
CA ASN A 942 -56.03 7.13 -89.76
C ASN A 942 -55.66 8.16 -90.84
N ASP A 943 -56.63 8.98 -91.27
CA ASP A 943 -56.42 10.04 -92.27
C ASP A 943 -55.51 11.14 -91.71
N ILE A 944 -55.69 11.55 -90.45
CA ILE A 944 -54.79 12.49 -89.74
C ILE A 944 -53.37 11.95 -89.68
N ILE A 945 -53.18 10.67 -89.34
CA ILE A 945 -51.86 10.04 -89.30
C ILE A 945 -51.22 10.00 -90.68
N LYS A 946 -51.98 9.67 -91.74
CA LYS A 946 -51.48 9.69 -93.12
C LYS A 946 -51.02 11.08 -93.56
N GLU A 947 -51.77 12.11 -93.19
CA GLU A 947 -51.50 13.47 -93.64
C GLU A 947 -50.39 14.17 -92.82
N LYS A 948 -50.43 14.02 -91.49
CA LYS A 948 -49.55 14.76 -90.56
C LYS A 948 -48.39 13.93 -90.01
N GLY A 949 -48.54 12.60 -89.89
CA GLY A 949 -47.49 11.71 -89.37
C GLY A 949 -46.14 11.83 -90.11
N PRO A 950 -46.13 11.83 -91.47
CA PRO A 950 -44.90 12.06 -92.23
C PRO A 950 -44.26 13.44 -92.01
N LYS A 951 -45.06 14.47 -91.67
CA LYS A 951 -44.57 15.84 -91.41
C LYS A 951 -43.92 15.99 -90.03
N MET A 952 -44.26 15.11 -89.06
CA MET A 952 -43.71 15.10 -87.70
C MET A 952 -42.44 14.25 -87.54
N THR A 953 -41.99 13.65 -88.64
CA THR A 953 -40.82 12.79 -88.70
C THR A 953 -39.53 13.61 -88.59
N ASN A 954 -38.66 13.30 -87.61
CA ASN A 954 -37.37 13.97 -87.42
C ASN A 954 -36.26 12.99 -86.98
N GLY A 955 -35.06 13.08 -87.56
CA GLY A 955 -33.92 12.24 -87.17
C GLY A 955 -34.18 10.74 -87.35
N LYS A 956 -34.16 9.97 -86.25
CA LYS A 956 -34.54 8.54 -86.20
C LYS A 956 -36.03 8.32 -85.87
N PHE A 957 -36.76 9.36 -85.45
CA PHE A 957 -38.16 9.28 -85.08
C PHE A 957 -39.09 9.29 -86.31
N ARG A 958 -40.04 8.36 -86.38
CA ARG A 958 -40.94 8.17 -87.53
C ARG A 958 -42.35 7.81 -87.05
N ILE A 959 -43.38 8.39 -87.66
CA ILE A 959 -44.78 7.97 -87.46
C ILE A 959 -45.26 7.25 -88.73
N LYS A 960 -45.80 6.05 -88.59
CA LYS A 960 -46.25 5.19 -89.70
C LYS A 960 -47.65 4.65 -89.46
N THR A 961 -48.37 4.35 -90.53
CA THR A 961 -49.62 3.59 -90.47
C THR A 961 -49.35 2.09 -90.43
N ALA A 962 -49.99 1.35 -89.52
CA ALA A 962 -49.98 -0.10 -89.49
C ALA A 962 -50.99 -0.65 -90.51
N SER A 963 -50.64 -1.75 -91.18
CA SER A 963 -51.61 -2.49 -92.02
C SER A 963 -52.60 -3.29 -91.14
N PRO A 964 -53.84 -3.54 -91.58
CA PRO A 964 -54.77 -4.44 -90.88
C PRO A 964 -54.16 -5.82 -90.58
N ARG A 965 -53.35 -6.36 -91.50
CA ARG A 965 -52.62 -7.62 -91.31
C ARG A 965 -51.63 -7.57 -90.13
N SER A 966 -51.01 -6.42 -89.89
CA SER A 966 -50.06 -6.25 -88.77
C SER A 966 -50.76 -6.27 -87.42
N VAL A 967 -51.94 -5.63 -87.32
CA VAL A 967 -52.78 -5.64 -86.11
C VAL A 967 -53.33 -7.05 -85.87
N ALA A 968 -53.89 -7.70 -86.91
CA ALA A 968 -54.39 -9.07 -86.80
C ALA A 968 -53.28 -10.05 -86.36
N ASN A 969 -52.09 -9.98 -86.98
CA ASN A 969 -50.95 -10.81 -86.58
C ASN A 969 -50.51 -10.59 -85.13
N PHE A 970 -50.64 -9.37 -84.60
CA PHE A 970 -50.35 -9.07 -83.21
C PHE A 970 -51.35 -9.76 -82.28
N LEU A 971 -52.65 -9.61 -82.55
CA LEU A 971 -53.72 -10.23 -81.77
C LEU A 971 -53.64 -11.77 -81.81
N THR A 972 -53.47 -12.39 -82.99
CA THR A 972 -53.34 -13.85 -83.12
C THR A 972 -52.15 -14.41 -82.35
N LYS A 973 -51.02 -13.69 -82.27
CA LYS A 973 -49.86 -14.12 -81.48
C LYS A 973 -50.13 -14.08 -79.97
N LEU A 974 -51.06 -13.25 -79.52
CA LEU A 974 -51.46 -13.13 -78.13
C LEU A 974 -52.54 -14.14 -77.74
N ASP A 975 -53.42 -14.52 -78.68
CA ASP A 975 -54.57 -15.41 -78.45
C ASP A 975 -54.27 -16.91 -78.60
N LEU A 976 -53.04 -17.31 -78.93
CA LEU A 976 -52.64 -18.72 -78.80
C LEU A 976 -52.64 -19.11 -77.32
N GLU A 977 -53.72 -19.78 -76.91
CA GLU A 977 -53.86 -20.58 -75.70
C GLU A 977 -52.84 -21.73 -75.75
N ASP A 978 -51.86 -21.65 -74.84
CA ASP A 978 -51.34 -22.72 -73.98
C ASP A 978 -50.26 -22.15 -73.04
#